data_AF-A0A9D8R822-F1
#
_entry.id   AF-A0A9D8R822-F1
#
_cell.length_a   1.000
_cell.length_b   1.000
_cell.length_c   1.000
_cell.angle_alpha   90.00
_cell.angle_beta   90.00
_cell.angle_gamma   90.00
#
_symmetry.space_group_name_H-M   'P 1'
#
loop_
_entity.id
_entity.type
_entity.pdbx_description
1 polymer ?
#
loop_
_entity_poly.entity_id
_entity_poly.type
_entity_poly.pdbx_seq_one_letter_code
_entity_poly.pdbx_strand_id
1 'polypeptide(L)'
;MRKVFYLFAALIACALTLNSCKDPIDPDDPSKDKDAVELNAVVSAVSDFFATWDETREMPTSFTVGGKSYTLAQFVMLEAGALTNIAEGKTDKVSPKTYKDPSNPERDSYDKEEIAVTNGPKDGKGEAEDLASLAARLMAAAKDKEQIPNQVIVYRGTEALAFSTNRFIITAARALAAYAADGKLPATVSTDYLGGSAGLKAFAEQFVQYLDVWENTICDRLSADGSACEDNNNPLERVHFIPIPQDTKNDWSNQGEQWDSSKYGPYKTVEVDGTTYTAAQCWEIAIRGLMNLCTTTGEAFLNDHSRNGEIPYGNGKSFNSAPVSRPSESCVWGKYPWYEYVNQGMLLKYNGQEIKEIGLEPIMKCTSWHVVRSFITNSNNSPLGMIGNYQEFGTSSSTLILDGYEGLISPMREFLVLCRIYKYLLDNNINTNVYDALKDQKFDFDLYKQELPIVVKTKELGFESEPDGAKNLEFTATENWTASTKASWVHLDKTSGGAGEISIAVTVDQNTATENRADVITLSAGTYSKDVDVKQAAYVAPTSATILDFAKEYVKILDVWKNTTGTVNMYEGVPVENAHYVPETTTITVGDKTYNTADMWETALRSYLLIRGYNGLDTENYGKDKIAALPEGAQAMSTTNVPPTHAYYFGSWPFNETTGNGGHLVMGNDENGEHCKVKVDILDNWAMRSLNFQHGQTITNLCGYSSGQLAGYYGCFCSQRALITYAFFFKYMLDNNLDKGTDVPADAIIRSELFGDEGGSPSVTIKDFAQEYVKILDVWQNTTGTVNMYEGVPVENAHYVPETTTITVGGKVYNTADMWETALRCYLLVRGYDGLETEKYGKNSIPALADGAQAMSSTEVPETHGYYFGSWPFNETSGNGGHLVMGNDENGEHCKVKVDILDNWAMRSLNYQHGQAITNLCGYSGGQLPGYYGCFCSQRALITYAFFFKYMLDNNLEKGTDVSADAIIRSELFGD
;
A
#
# COMPACT_ATOMS: atom_id res chain seq x y z
N MET A 1 36.94 -35.86 93.59
CA MET A 1 36.52 -34.61 92.91
C MET A 1 37.31 -34.30 91.63
N ARG A 2 38.65 -34.43 91.57
CA ARG A 2 39.41 -34.16 90.31
C ARG A 2 39.10 -35.09 89.13
N LYS A 3 38.84 -36.40 89.35
CA LYS A 3 38.53 -37.34 88.24
C LYS A 3 37.14 -37.15 87.61
N VAL A 4 36.18 -36.60 88.34
CA VAL A 4 34.82 -36.30 87.83
C VAL A 4 34.84 -35.06 86.94
N PHE A 5 35.72 -34.10 87.23
CA PHE A 5 35.89 -32.88 86.41
C PHE A 5 36.50 -33.18 85.03
N TYR A 6 37.44 -34.15 84.94
CA TYR A 6 37.99 -34.58 83.65
C TYR A 6 37.00 -35.40 82.81
N LEU A 7 36.12 -36.18 83.45
CA LEU A 7 35.06 -36.90 82.74
C LEU A 7 33.96 -35.95 82.25
N PHE A 8 33.61 -34.90 83.02
CA PHE A 8 32.69 -33.86 82.55
C PHE A 8 33.30 -32.99 81.44
N ALA A 9 34.59 -32.64 81.52
CA ALA A 9 35.29 -31.94 80.46
C ALA A 9 35.43 -32.78 79.18
N ALA A 10 35.64 -34.10 79.29
CA ALA A 10 35.71 -35.01 78.16
C ALA A 10 34.32 -35.27 77.51
N LEU A 11 33.24 -35.32 78.30
CA LEU A 11 31.86 -35.42 77.78
C LEU A 11 31.41 -34.12 77.10
N ILE A 12 31.79 -32.96 77.63
CA ILE A 12 31.53 -31.65 76.99
C ILE A 12 32.39 -31.49 75.73
N ALA A 13 33.65 -31.96 75.73
CA ALA A 13 34.50 -31.96 74.54
C ALA A 13 33.98 -32.94 73.47
N CYS A 14 33.51 -34.13 73.84
CA CYS A 14 32.86 -35.06 72.90
C CYS A 14 31.53 -34.53 72.35
N ALA A 15 30.72 -33.85 73.17
CA ALA A 15 29.48 -33.22 72.72
C ALA A 15 29.74 -32.00 71.81
N LEU A 16 30.82 -31.24 72.04
CA LEU A 16 31.24 -30.15 71.15
C LEU A 16 31.88 -30.65 69.84
N THR A 17 32.55 -31.81 69.84
CA THR A 17 33.06 -32.43 68.60
C THR A 17 32.01 -33.20 67.81
N LEU A 18 30.90 -33.63 68.45
CA LEU A 18 29.75 -34.20 67.74
C LEU A 18 28.80 -33.11 67.20
N ASN A 19 28.79 -31.91 67.79
CA ASN A 19 28.11 -30.74 67.22
C ASN A 19 28.96 -30.00 66.17
N SER A 20 30.18 -30.48 65.89
CA SER A 20 31.03 -30.02 64.78
C SER A 20 31.05 -30.98 63.59
N CYS A 21 30.21 -32.02 63.59
CA CYS A 21 29.65 -32.46 62.32
C CYS A 21 28.68 -31.35 61.89
N LYS A 22 29.23 -30.26 61.34
CA LYS A 22 28.46 -29.48 60.38
C LYS A 22 28.01 -30.53 59.37
N ASP A 23 26.71 -30.73 59.29
CA ASP A 23 26.10 -31.31 58.10
C ASP A 23 26.85 -30.74 56.89
N PRO A 24 27.19 -31.54 55.87
CA PRO A 24 27.77 -30.99 54.66
C PRO A 24 26.92 -29.77 54.30
N ILE A 25 27.56 -28.59 54.26
CA ILE A 25 26.90 -27.39 53.75
C ILE A 25 26.47 -27.83 52.37
N ASP A 26 25.17 -28.01 52.17
CA ASP A 26 24.62 -28.15 50.85
C ASP A 26 24.89 -26.80 50.18
N PRO A 27 25.83 -26.71 49.24
CA PRO A 27 26.16 -25.45 48.58
C PRO A 27 24.98 -24.91 47.76
N ASP A 28 23.87 -25.65 47.68
CA ASP A 28 22.64 -25.30 46.99
C ASP A 28 21.47 -24.93 47.93
N ASP A 29 21.67 -24.81 49.26
CA ASP A 29 20.64 -24.30 50.21
C ASP A 29 20.83 -22.79 50.50
N PRO A 30 20.05 -21.90 49.86
CA PRO A 30 20.20 -20.44 50.03
C PRO A 30 19.88 -19.94 51.44
N SER A 31 19.20 -20.73 52.28
CA SER A 31 18.96 -20.38 53.68
C SER A 31 20.22 -20.48 54.55
N LYS A 32 21.27 -21.14 54.05
CA LYS A 32 22.57 -21.35 54.71
C LYS A 32 23.72 -20.57 54.07
N ASP A 33 23.50 -19.96 52.90
CA ASP A 33 24.44 -19.05 52.26
C ASP A 33 24.41 -17.68 52.95
N LYS A 34 25.55 -17.28 53.51
CA LYS A 34 25.68 -16.01 54.25
C LYS A 34 25.63 -14.78 53.34
N ASP A 35 25.84 -14.96 52.04
CA ASP A 35 25.83 -13.90 51.04
C ASP A 35 24.51 -13.83 50.25
N ALA A 36 23.51 -14.66 50.60
CA ALA A 36 22.21 -14.66 49.97
C ALA A 36 21.45 -13.35 50.20
N VAL A 37 20.76 -12.89 49.15
CA VAL A 37 20.10 -11.59 49.06
C VAL A 37 18.58 -11.76 49.10
N GLU A 38 17.87 -10.84 49.75
CA GLU A 38 16.41 -10.85 49.75
C GLU A 38 15.85 -10.72 48.32
N LEU A 39 14.88 -11.58 47.96
CA LEU A 39 14.29 -11.62 46.62
C LEU A 39 13.81 -10.23 46.15
N ASN A 40 13.07 -9.53 46.99
CA ASN A 40 12.54 -8.20 46.66
C ASN A 40 13.63 -7.14 46.45
N ALA A 41 14.79 -7.29 47.12
CA ALA A 41 15.92 -6.39 46.93
C ALA A 41 16.58 -6.62 45.57
N VAL A 42 16.68 -7.88 45.13
CA VAL A 42 17.14 -8.22 43.77
C VAL A 42 16.18 -7.67 42.73
N VAL A 43 14.86 -7.92 42.87
CA VAL A 43 13.83 -7.42 41.94
C VAL A 43 13.88 -5.89 41.81
N SER A 44 14.00 -5.18 42.93
CA SER A 44 14.08 -3.71 42.91
C SER A 44 15.32 -3.23 42.16
N ALA A 45 16.49 -3.80 42.45
CA ALA A 45 17.74 -3.42 41.79
C ALA A 45 17.75 -3.78 40.29
N VAL A 46 17.17 -4.93 39.91
CA VAL A 46 16.99 -5.32 38.50
C VAL A 46 16.04 -4.36 37.79
N SER A 47 14.96 -3.93 38.45
CA SER A 47 14.01 -2.95 37.90
C SER A 47 14.67 -1.59 37.68
N ASP A 48 15.49 -1.11 38.62
CA ASP A 48 16.25 0.14 38.48
C ASP A 48 17.28 0.03 37.36
N PHE A 49 17.96 -1.12 37.26
CA PHE A 49 18.83 -1.44 36.13
C PHE A 49 18.05 -1.41 34.82
N PHE A 50 16.88 -2.04 34.74
CA PHE A 50 16.09 -2.08 33.52
C PHE A 50 15.65 -0.68 33.11
N ALA A 51 15.23 0.17 34.04
CA ALA A 51 14.90 1.57 33.75
C ALA A 51 16.12 2.33 33.20
N THR A 52 17.29 2.15 33.83
CA THR A 52 18.54 2.75 33.35
C THR A 52 18.92 2.22 31.97
N TRP A 53 18.80 0.91 31.75
CA TRP A 53 19.05 0.31 30.46
C TRP A 53 18.05 0.81 29.43
N ASP A 54 16.75 0.92 29.73
CA ASP A 54 15.75 1.39 28.76
C ASP A 54 16.07 2.81 28.26
N GLU A 55 16.70 3.62 29.12
CA GLU A 55 17.24 4.95 28.80
C GLU A 55 18.60 4.94 28.08
N THR A 56 19.61 4.21 28.61
CA THR A 56 21.01 4.32 28.15
C THR A 56 21.44 3.21 27.20
N ARG A 57 20.73 2.08 27.27
CA ARG A 57 20.99 0.82 26.57
C ARG A 57 22.38 0.23 26.81
N GLU A 58 23.05 0.68 27.87
CA GLU A 58 24.35 0.19 28.30
C GLU A 58 24.19 -1.05 29.18
N MET A 59 24.93 -2.11 28.86
CA MET A 59 25.01 -3.28 29.73
C MET A 59 25.69 -2.90 31.06
N PRO A 60 25.23 -3.45 32.19
CA PRO A 60 25.73 -3.06 33.48
C PRO A 60 27.15 -3.62 33.67
N THR A 61 28.11 -2.74 33.96
CA THR A 61 29.49 -3.15 34.32
C THR A 61 29.63 -3.50 35.79
N SER A 62 28.67 -3.07 36.62
CA SER A 62 28.54 -3.46 38.02
C SER A 62 27.06 -3.43 38.42
N PHE A 63 26.67 -4.28 39.36
CA PHE A 63 25.29 -4.36 39.85
C PHE A 63 25.26 -4.15 41.35
N THR A 64 24.41 -3.26 41.85
CA THR A 64 24.38 -2.92 43.28
C THR A 64 23.05 -3.32 43.90
N VAL A 65 23.07 -4.16 44.94
CA VAL A 65 21.89 -4.51 45.73
C VAL A 65 22.14 -4.15 47.18
N GLY A 66 21.28 -3.31 47.76
CA GLY A 66 21.41 -2.90 49.17
C GLY A 66 22.77 -2.26 49.51
N GLY A 67 23.40 -1.58 48.55
CA GLY A 67 24.71 -0.93 48.72
C GLY A 67 25.93 -1.84 48.56
N LYS A 68 25.76 -3.14 48.27
CA LYS A 68 26.85 -4.08 47.94
C LYS A 68 26.94 -4.23 46.42
N SER A 69 28.15 -4.11 45.88
CA SER A 69 28.42 -4.29 44.45
C SER A 69 28.72 -5.76 44.14
N TYR A 70 28.18 -6.24 43.02
CA TYR A 70 28.29 -7.60 42.50
C TYR A 70 28.92 -7.57 41.11
N THR A 71 29.65 -8.64 40.77
CA THR A 71 30.21 -8.83 39.42
C THR A 71 29.12 -9.16 38.41
N LEU A 72 29.43 -9.09 37.11
CA LEU A 72 28.49 -9.46 36.05
C LEU A 72 28.00 -10.90 36.20
N ALA A 73 28.89 -11.86 36.45
CA ALA A 73 28.48 -13.24 36.71
C ALA A 73 27.53 -13.37 37.92
N GLN A 74 27.77 -12.62 38.99
CA GLN A 74 26.91 -12.64 40.17
C GLN A 74 25.55 -12.00 39.90
N PHE A 75 25.51 -10.95 39.10
CA PHE A 75 24.27 -10.31 38.68
C PHE A 75 23.38 -11.29 37.91
N VAL A 76 23.92 -11.97 36.89
CA VAL A 76 23.19 -12.96 36.09
C VAL A 76 22.62 -14.08 36.96
N MET A 77 23.36 -14.54 37.96
CA MET A 77 22.89 -15.58 38.90
C MET A 77 21.78 -15.09 39.82
N LEU A 78 21.89 -13.86 40.34
CA LEU A 78 20.83 -13.25 41.15
C LEU A 78 19.56 -13.03 40.34
N GLU A 79 19.68 -12.53 39.11
CA GLU A 79 18.58 -12.28 38.20
C GLU A 79 17.87 -13.57 37.79
N ALA A 80 18.62 -14.57 37.33
CA ALA A 80 18.07 -15.88 36.97
C ALA A 80 17.39 -16.56 38.16
N GLY A 81 18.01 -16.53 39.34
CA GLY A 81 17.45 -17.11 40.56
C GLY A 81 16.18 -16.39 41.03
N ALA A 82 16.12 -15.06 40.90
CA ALA A 82 14.92 -14.29 41.22
C ALA A 82 13.76 -14.67 40.29
N LEU A 83 14.02 -14.73 38.98
CA LEU A 83 13.00 -15.11 38.00
C LEU A 83 12.48 -16.53 38.24
N THR A 84 13.37 -17.50 38.48
CA THR A 84 12.97 -18.88 38.78
C THR A 84 12.15 -18.98 40.07
N ASN A 85 12.58 -18.30 41.16
CA ASN A 85 11.83 -18.30 42.41
C ASN A 85 10.41 -17.73 42.22
N ILE A 86 10.28 -16.61 41.52
CA ILE A 86 8.97 -15.98 41.27
C ILE A 86 8.09 -16.87 40.39
N ALA A 87 8.64 -17.45 39.32
CA ALA A 87 7.91 -18.37 38.43
C ALA A 87 7.38 -19.61 39.17
N GLU A 88 8.08 -20.07 40.21
CA GLU A 88 7.67 -21.18 41.07
C GLU A 88 6.80 -20.77 42.27
N GLY A 89 6.52 -19.47 42.43
CA GLY A 89 5.75 -18.95 43.56
C GLY A 89 6.49 -18.98 44.90
N LYS A 90 7.83 -19.00 44.88
CA LYS A 90 8.70 -19.01 46.06
C LYS A 90 9.14 -17.59 46.44
N THR A 91 9.37 -17.39 47.73
CA THR A 91 9.88 -16.13 48.30
C THR A 91 11.28 -16.27 48.89
N ASP A 92 12.01 -17.31 48.49
CA ASP A 92 13.32 -17.64 49.03
C ASP A 92 14.37 -16.60 48.65
N LYS A 93 15.39 -16.45 49.50
CA LYS A 93 16.56 -15.63 49.19
C LYS A 93 17.30 -16.17 47.97
N VAL A 94 17.99 -15.29 47.25
CA VAL A 94 18.75 -15.65 46.06
C VAL A 94 20.24 -15.55 46.32
N SER A 95 20.98 -16.62 46.00
CA SER A 95 22.43 -16.70 46.19
C SER A 95 23.18 -16.14 44.98
N PRO A 96 24.14 -15.22 45.17
CA PRO A 96 24.85 -14.58 44.06
C PRO A 96 25.83 -15.47 43.31
N LYS A 97 26.26 -16.61 43.86
CA LYS A 97 27.17 -17.64 43.28
C LYS A 97 28.29 -17.11 42.35
N THR A 98 29.54 -17.27 42.76
CA THR A 98 30.69 -16.77 41.98
C THR A 98 31.10 -17.74 40.85
N TYR A 99 30.96 -17.30 39.60
CA TYR A 99 31.45 -17.97 38.39
C TYR A 99 32.30 -17.02 37.54
N LYS A 100 33.00 -17.54 36.52
CA LYS A 100 33.66 -16.70 35.51
C LYS A 100 32.63 -15.99 34.64
N ASP A 101 32.95 -14.77 34.22
CA ASP A 101 32.14 -14.00 33.27
C ASP A 101 32.07 -14.70 31.89
N PRO A 102 30.99 -14.48 31.12
CA PRO A 102 30.88 -14.99 29.76
C PRO A 102 31.96 -14.36 28.86
N SER A 103 32.49 -15.13 27.91
CA SER A 103 33.55 -14.66 27.00
C SER A 103 33.02 -13.93 25.77
N ASN A 104 31.81 -14.28 25.31
CA ASN A 104 31.12 -13.68 24.16
C ASN A 104 29.60 -13.61 24.47
N PRO A 105 29.18 -12.82 25.48
CA PRO A 105 27.79 -12.77 25.95
C PRO A 105 26.77 -12.28 24.92
N GLU A 106 27.23 -11.73 23.80
CA GLU A 106 26.46 -11.23 22.67
C GLU A 106 26.15 -12.31 21.62
N ARG A 107 26.64 -13.54 21.78
CA ARG A 107 26.48 -14.62 20.81
C ARG A 107 25.01 -15.07 20.72
N ASP A 108 24.29 -14.52 19.76
CA ASP A 108 22.84 -14.64 19.63
C ASP A 108 22.43 -15.09 18.22
N SER A 109 21.39 -15.91 18.15
CA SER A 109 20.70 -16.27 16.91
C SER A 109 19.20 -16.46 17.15
N TYR A 110 18.68 -15.91 18.25
CA TYR A 110 17.27 -16.02 18.59
C TYR A 110 16.45 -15.01 17.79
N ASP A 111 15.38 -15.50 17.19
CA ASP A 111 14.66 -14.90 16.06
C ASP A 111 13.23 -14.46 16.40
N LYS A 112 12.63 -15.00 17.47
CA LYS A 112 11.30 -14.57 17.91
C LYS A 112 11.36 -13.20 18.56
N GLU A 113 10.42 -12.33 18.21
CA GLU A 113 10.29 -10.97 18.75
C GLU A 113 9.77 -10.94 20.20
N GLU A 114 9.06 -11.99 20.62
CA GLU A 114 8.57 -12.17 21.98
C GLU A 114 8.84 -13.59 22.50
N ILE A 115 8.98 -13.71 23.81
CA ILE A 115 9.11 -14.99 24.51
C ILE A 115 8.13 -15.06 25.67
N ALA A 116 7.54 -16.24 25.88
CA ALA A 116 6.72 -16.50 27.07
C ALA A 116 7.58 -16.42 28.33
N VAL A 117 7.07 -15.82 29.42
CA VAL A 117 7.81 -15.77 30.69
C VAL A 117 7.75 -17.12 31.41
N THR A 118 6.58 -17.76 31.37
CA THR A 118 6.34 -19.11 31.92
C THR A 118 5.43 -19.90 30.99
N ASN A 119 5.45 -21.22 31.08
CA ASN A 119 4.56 -22.14 30.34
C ASN A 119 4.70 -22.01 28.80
N GLY A 120 5.92 -21.80 28.33
CA GLY A 120 6.22 -21.73 26.90
C GLY A 120 6.09 -23.07 26.19
N PRO A 121 6.03 -23.06 24.85
CA PRO A 121 5.95 -24.28 24.05
C PRO A 121 7.18 -25.17 24.28
N LYS A 122 7.02 -26.48 24.17
CA LYS A 122 8.17 -27.39 24.27
C LYS A 122 9.06 -27.28 23.03
N ASP A 123 10.36 -27.16 23.28
CA ASP A 123 11.42 -27.13 22.29
C ASP A 123 11.68 -28.55 21.73
N GLY A 124 12.54 -28.68 20.72
CA GLY A 124 12.88 -29.94 20.06
C GLY A 124 13.53 -30.99 20.97
N LYS A 125 13.87 -30.64 22.21
CA LYS A 125 14.34 -31.56 23.26
C LYS A 125 13.33 -31.77 24.40
N GLY A 126 12.12 -31.24 24.29
CA GLY A 126 11.05 -31.40 25.28
C GLY A 126 11.15 -30.43 26.47
N GLU A 127 12.05 -29.47 26.41
CA GLU A 127 12.23 -28.43 27.44
C GLU A 127 11.43 -27.19 27.06
N ALA A 128 10.87 -26.41 28.01
CA ALA A 128 9.99 -25.29 27.66
C ALA A 128 10.77 -24.10 27.08
N GLU A 129 10.37 -23.57 25.93
CA GLU A 129 10.86 -22.32 25.36
C GLU A 129 10.18 -21.12 26.05
N ASP A 130 10.49 -20.94 27.33
CA ASP A 130 10.11 -19.78 28.13
C ASP A 130 11.29 -19.27 28.96
N LEU A 131 11.17 -18.03 29.42
CA LEU A 131 12.23 -17.32 30.10
C LEU A 131 12.62 -17.96 31.44
N ALA A 132 11.65 -18.48 32.19
CA ALA A 132 11.91 -19.19 33.45
C ALA A 132 12.70 -20.50 33.24
N SER A 133 12.38 -21.26 32.18
CA SER A 133 13.14 -22.45 31.79
C SER A 133 14.54 -22.09 31.30
N LEU A 134 14.69 -21.01 30.52
CA LEU A 134 15.99 -20.52 30.09
C LEU A 134 16.87 -20.10 31.28
N ALA A 135 16.30 -19.43 32.29
CA ALA A 135 16.99 -19.09 33.53
C ALA A 135 17.52 -20.33 34.25
N ALA A 136 16.68 -21.36 34.40
CA ALA A 136 17.06 -22.62 35.03
C ALA A 136 18.20 -23.34 34.27
N ARG A 137 18.12 -23.37 32.92
CA ARG A 137 19.16 -23.94 32.06
C ARG A 137 20.47 -23.15 32.13
N LEU A 138 20.40 -21.82 32.18
CA LEU A 138 21.55 -20.94 32.34
C LEU A 138 22.28 -21.24 33.65
N MET A 139 21.55 -21.31 34.76
CA MET A 139 22.11 -21.60 36.08
C MET A 139 22.73 -23.01 36.14
N ALA A 140 22.08 -24.01 35.53
CA ALA A 140 22.63 -25.37 35.43
C ALA A 140 23.93 -25.40 34.61
N ALA A 141 23.94 -24.75 33.45
CA ALA A 141 25.13 -24.66 32.61
C ALA A 141 26.28 -23.90 33.28
N ALA A 142 25.97 -22.86 34.06
CA ALA A 142 26.95 -22.11 34.84
C ALA A 142 27.62 -22.99 35.91
N LYS A 143 26.83 -23.81 36.61
CA LYS A 143 27.33 -24.78 37.59
C LYS A 143 28.24 -25.82 36.94
N ASP A 144 27.84 -26.39 35.81
CA ASP A 144 28.59 -27.45 35.13
C ASP A 144 29.92 -26.97 34.56
N LYS A 145 30.00 -25.71 34.14
CA LYS A 145 31.18 -25.14 33.46
C LYS A 145 32.03 -24.21 34.33
N GLU A 146 31.57 -23.94 35.55
CA GLU A 146 32.14 -22.91 36.45
C GLU A 146 32.29 -21.52 35.78
N GLN A 147 31.43 -21.24 34.79
CA GLN A 147 31.43 -20.02 33.97
C GLN A 147 30.01 -19.77 33.45
N ILE A 148 29.57 -18.50 33.50
CA ILE A 148 28.31 -18.12 32.86
C ILE A 148 28.39 -18.42 31.36
N PRO A 149 27.45 -19.20 30.80
CA PRO A 149 27.48 -19.51 29.38
C PRO A 149 27.36 -18.23 28.55
N ASN A 150 27.86 -18.25 27.31
CA ASN A 150 27.64 -17.15 26.37
C ASN A 150 26.19 -17.07 25.88
N GLN A 151 25.50 -18.21 25.91
CA GLN A 151 24.15 -18.40 25.37
C GLN A 151 23.51 -19.66 25.98
N VAL A 152 22.18 -19.68 26.02
CA VAL A 152 21.38 -20.89 26.23
C VAL A 152 20.84 -21.36 24.88
N ILE A 153 20.88 -22.67 24.61
CA ILE A 153 20.39 -23.22 23.35
C ILE A 153 18.91 -23.59 23.47
N VAL A 154 18.11 -23.08 22.54
CA VAL A 154 16.74 -23.51 22.28
C VAL A 154 16.74 -24.38 21.03
N TYR A 155 15.99 -25.48 21.05
CA TYR A 155 15.84 -26.34 19.88
C TYR A 155 14.48 -26.12 19.23
N ARG A 156 14.41 -25.86 17.92
CA ARG A 156 13.14 -25.91 17.18
C ARG A 156 13.27 -26.97 16.09
N GLY A 157 12.65 -28.12 16.34
CA GLY A 157 12.98 -29.34 15.58
C GLY A 157 14.44 -29.75 15.78
N THR A 158 15.21 -29.80 14.70
CA THR A 158 16.66 -30.09 14.73
C THR A 158 17.54 -28.83 14.80
N GLU A 159 16.96 -27.65 14.63
CA GLU A 159 17.68 -26.38 14.62
C GLU A 159 18.06 -25.94 16.04
N ALA A 160 19.29 -25.46 16.22
CA ALA A 160 19.81 -24.97 17.50
C ALA A 160 19.95 -23.45 17.45
N LEU A 161 19.10 -22.74 18.18
CA LEU A 161 19.07 -21.29 18.27
C LEU A 161 19.73 -20.83 19.57
N ALA A 162 20.61 -19.84 19.47
CA ALA A 162 21.33 -19.26 20.59
C ALA A 162 20.55 -18.07 21.19
N PHE A 163 20.06 -18.25 22.41
CA PHE A 163 19.55 -17.14 23.23
C PHE A 163 20.73 -16.60 24.06
N SER A 164 21.29 -15.45 23.65
CA SER A 164 22.52 -14.93 24.26
C SER A 164 22.34 -14.51 25.72
N THR A 165 23.44 -14.44 26.47
CA THR A 165 23.40 -13.98 27.86
C THR A 165 23.01 -12.50 27.96
N ASN A 166 23.43 -11.66 27.02
CA ASN A 166 22.97 -10.28 26.94
C ASN A 166 21.44 -10.21 26.71
N ARG A 167 20.90 -11.05 25.83
CA ARG A 167 19.46 -11.15 25.64
C ARG A 167 18.75 -11.62 26.91
N PHE A 168 19.31 -12.62 27.59
CA PHE A 168 18.77 -13.09 28.86
C PHE A 168 18.68 -11.99 29.90
N ILE A 169 19.75 -11.23 30.09
CA ILE A 169 19.79 -10.13 31.06
C ILE A 169 18.62 -9.15 30.83
N ILE A 170 18.45 -8.65 29.61
CA ILE A 170 17.41 -7.63 29.36
C ILE A 170 16.01 -8.21 29.41
N THR A 171 15.81 -9.42 28.86
CA THR A 171 14.49 -10.04 28.84
C THR A 171 14.03 -10.45 30.24
N ALA A 172 14.95 -10.95 31.07
CA ALA A 172 14.69 -11.22 32.49
C ALA A 172 14.43 -9.93 33.27
N ALA A 173 15.24 -8.89 33.04
CA ALA A 173 15.04 -7.59 33.67
C ALA A 173 13.67 -6.98 33.35
N ARG A 174 13.23 -7.09 32.09
CA ARG A 174 11.89 -6.66 31.64
C ARG A 174 10.77 -7.41 32.37
N ALA A 175 10.89 -8.73 32.50
CA ALA A 175 9.90 -9.54 33.22
C ALA A 175 9.86 -9.22 34.73
N LEU A 176 11.03 -9.01 35.35
CA LEU A 176 11.16 -8.68 36.77
C LEU A 176 10.70 -7.26 37.08
N ALA A 177 10.94 -6.29 36.19
CA ALA A 177 10.41 -4.93 36.31
C ALA A 177 8.88 -4.91 36.26
N ALA A 178 8.26 -5.66 35.35
CA ALA A 178 6.81 -5.83 35.30
C ALA A 178 6.27 -6.47 36.59
N TYR A 179 6.96 -7.48 37.12
CA TYR A 179 6.62 -8.06 38.42
C TYR A 179 6.75 -7.06 39.58
N ALA A 180 7.77 -6.20 39.56
CA ALA A 180 7.96 -5.17 40.59
C ALA A 180 6.78 -4.17 40.61
N ALA A 181 6.23 -3.85 39.45
CA ALA A 181 5.09 -2.95 39.30
C ALA A 181 3.76 -3.59 39.73
N ASP A 182 3.46 -4.79 39.23
CA ASP A 182 2.11 -5.38 39.31
C ASP A 182 2.00 -6.60 40.24
N GLY A 183 3.11 -7.05 40.83
CA GLY A 183 3.18 -8.27 41.65
C GLY A 183 2.90 -9.55 40.85
N LYS A 184 2.92 -9.49 39.51
CA LYS A 184 2.59 -10.58 38.58
C LYS A 184 3.58 -10.60 37.41
N LEU A 185 4.02 -11.80 37.02
CA LEU A 185 4.80 -11.96 35.80
C LEU A 185 3.89 -11.74 34.57
N PRO A 186 4.36 -11.02 33.54
CA PRO A 186 3.61 -10.87 32.30
C PRO A 186 3.57 -12.19 31.52
N ALA A 187 2.61 -12.35 30.61
CA ALA A 187 2.47 -13.57 29.81
C ALA A 187 3.65 -13.76 28.84
N THR A 188 3.98 -12.71 28.11
CA THR A 188 5.14 -12.61 27.22
C THR A 188 5.92 -11.34 27.51
N VAL A 189 7.18 -11.32 27.09
CA VAL A 189 8.01 -10.12 27.02
C VAL A 189 8.68 -10.03 25.66
N SER A 190 8.93 -8.82 25.19
CA SER A 190 9.80 -8.58 24.04
C SER A 190 11.16 -9.26 24.28
N THR A 191 11.75 -9.80 23.22
CA THR A 191 13.09 -10.40 23.24
C THR A 191 14.16 -9.40 22.83
N ASP A 192 13.77 -8.16 22.50
CA ASP A 192 14.70 -7.12 22.12
C ASP A 192 15.58 -6.72 23.32
N TYR A 193 16.88 -6.74 23.08
CA TYR A 193 17.92 -6.45 24.05
C TYR A 193 19.03 -5.58 23.47
N LEU A 194 18.89 -5.20 22.20
CA LEU A 194 19.79 -4.26 21.57
C LEU A 194 19.21 -2.88 21.80
N GLY A 195 20.11 -1.93 22.05
CA GLY A 195 19.70 -0.60 22.42
C GLY A 195 18.76 0.05 21.43
N GLY A 196 17.78 0.82 21.91
CA GLY A 196 17.06 1.82 21.15
C GLY A 196 18.00 2.93 20.72
N SER A 197 18.94 2.58 19.84
CA SER A 197 19.48 3.50 18.85
C SER A 197 18.40 3.68 17.79
N ALA A 198 18.34 4.85 17.17
CA ALA A 198 17.68 5.02 15.89
C ALA A 198 17.96 3.78 15.02
N GLY A 199 16.91 3.05 14.61
CA GLY A 199 17.07 1.82 13.83
C GLY A 199 17.90 2.06 12.57
N LEU A 200 18.39 1.00 11.95
CA LEU A 200 19.24 1.08 10.74
C LEU A 200 18.65 2.00 9.65
N LYS A 201 17.32 2.13 9.61
CA LYS A 201 16.62 3.13 8.80
C LYS A 201 17.01 4.58 9.12
N ALA A 202 16.99 4.99 10.37
CA ALA A 202 17.36 6.36 10.77
C ALA A 202 18.88 6.61 10.58
N PHE A 203 19.73 5.58 10.71
CA PHE A 203 21.10 5.66 10.20
C PHE A 203 21.13 5.90 8.70
N ALA A 204 20.36 5.14 7.92
CA ALA A 204 20.32 5.24 6.47
C ALA A 204 19.87 6.63 5.99
N GLU A 205 18.88 7.23 6.64
CA GLU A 205 18.40 8.60 6.35
C GLU A 205 19.52 9.65 6.46
N GLN A 206 20.48 9.44 7.35
CA GLN A 206 21.66 10.29 7.45
C GLN A 206 22.78 9.86 6.48
N PHE A 207 22.98 8.56 6.33
CA PHE A 207 24.02 7.97 5.47
C PHE A 207 23.85 8.38 4.00
N VAL A 208 22.62 8.41 3.48
CA VAL A 208 22.38 8.74 2.06
C VAL A 208 22.74 10.17 1.68
N GLN A 209 22.87 11.09 2.65
CA GLN A 209 23.31 12.48 2.39
C GLN A 209 24.76 12.54 1.86
N TYR A 210 25.54 11.47 1.99
CA TYR A 210 26.85 11.39 1.36
C TYR A 210 26.79 11.37 -0.17
N LEU A 211 25.64 11.04 -0.78
CA LEU A 211 25.42 11.21 -2.21
C LEU A 211 25.44 12.70 -2.61
N ASP A 212 24.77 13.56 -1.85
CA ASP A 212 24.78 15.00 -2.10
C ASP A 212 26.19 15.59 -1.91
N VAL A 213 26.92 15.13 -0.89
CA VAL A 213 28.32 15.52 -0.68
C VAL A 213 29.18 15.15 -1.88
N TRP A 214 28.97 13.94 -2.41
CA TRP A 214 29.68 13.44 -3.58
C TRP A 214 29.30 14.20 -4.87
N GLU A 215 28.03 14.45 -5.13
CA GLU A 215 27.56 15.20 -6.31
C GLU A 215 28.14 16.62 -6.35
N ASN A 216 28.32 17.23 -5.17
CA ASN A 216 28.90 18.57 -5.03
C ASN A 216 30.44 18.59 -5.09
N THR A 217 31.11 17.44 -5.14
CA THR A 217 32.59 17.34 -5.10
C THR A 217 33.19 16.63 -6.31
N ILE A 218 32.40 15.95 -7.15
CA ILE A 218 32.88 15.28 -8.36
C ILE A 218 33.13 16.25 -9.54
N CYS A 219 34.12 15.96 -10.39
CA CYS A 219 34.39 16.68 -11.64
C CYS A 219 33.39 16.36 -12.75
N ASP A 220 33.26 17.29 -13.72
CA ASP A 220 32.38 17.10 -14.88
C ASP A 220 33.13 16.46 -16.07
N ARG A 221 34.46 16.61 -16.18
CA ARG A 221 35.26 16.00 -17.26
C ARG A 221 36.59 15.39 -16.81
N LEU A 222 36.94 14.25 -17.41
CA LEU A 222 38.19 13.52 -17.21
C LEU A 222 39.14 13.68 -18.39
N SER A 223 40.44 13.78 -18.11
CA SER A 223 41.48 13.84 -19.13
C SER A 223 41.42 12.60 -20.02
N ALA A 224 41.84 12.73 -21.28
CA ALA A 224 41.78 11.64 -22.26
C ALA A 224 42.53 10.35 -21.86
N ASP A 225 43.48 10.43 -20.93
CA ASP A 225 44.20 9.29 -20.33
C ASP A 225 43.60 8.83 -18.99
N GLY A 226 42.50 9.45 -18.57
CA GLY A 226 41.80 9.19 -17.32
C GLY A 226 42.66 9.45 -16.09
N SER A 227 43.68 10.32 -16.15
CA SER A 227 44.60 10.55 -15.02
C SER A 227 44.31 11.83 -14.23
N ALA A 228 43.47 12.74 -14.73
CA ALA A 228 43.16 14.03 -14.12
C ALA A 228 41.73 14.52 -14.45
N CYS A 229 41.21 15.46 -13.65
CA CYS A 229 40.04 16.26 -14.01
C CYS A 229 40.43 17.34 -15.02
N GLU A 230 39.72 17.46 -16.15
CA GLU A 230 40.00 18.50 -17.16
C GLU A 230 39.62 19.90 -16.69
N ASP A 231 38.58 20.01 -15.85
CA ASP A 231 38.04 21.29 -15.40
C ASP A 231 39.00 22.06 -14.49
N ASN A 232 39.89 21.34 -13.79
CA ASN A 232 40.83 21.92 -12.83
C ASN A 232 42.27 21.38 -12.93
N ASN A 233 42.53 20.48 -13.87
CA ASN A 233 43.83 19.85 -14.14
C ASN A 233 44.43 19.08 -12.93
N ASN A 234 43.61 18.73 -11.94
CA ASN A 234 44.06 17.98 -10.77
C ASN A 234 44.11 16.48 -11.08
N PRO A 235 45.19 15.77 -10.69
CA PRO A 235 45.26 14.32 -10.86
C PRO A 235 44.14 13.62 -10.08
N LEU A 236 43.63 12.50 -10.60
CA LEU A 236 42.48 11.74 -10.07
C LEU A 236 42.62 11.33 -8.60
N GLU A 237 43.84 11.30 -8.04
CA GLU A 237 44.08 11.17 -6.61
C GLU A 237 43.46 12.29 -5.75
N ARG A 238 42.93 13.36 -6.36
CA ARG A 238 42.41 14.58 -5.73
C ARG A 238 40.98 14.94 -6.14
N VAL A 239 40.31 14.08 -6.91
CA VAL A 239 39.03 14.38 -7.59
C VAL A 239 37.87 13.51 -7.08
N HIS A 240 38.18 12.47 -6.32
CA HIS A 240 37.18 11.68 -5.63
C HIS A 240 37.09 12.27 -4.21
N PHE A 241 35.90 12.32 -3.61
CA PHE A 241 35.65 12.03 -2.19
C PHE A 241 34.69 12.96 -1.44
N ILE A 242 33.79 12.27 -0.76
CA ILE A 242 33.33 12.57 0.60
C ILE A 242 34.54 12.97 1.47
N PRO A 243 34.63 14.21 1.97
CA PRO A 243 35.76 14.66 2.77
C PRO A 243 36.00 13.75 4.01
N ILE A 244 37.24 13.27 4.21
CA ILE A 244 37.64 12.42 5.36
C ILE A 244 38.66 13.09 6.29
N PRO A 245 38.54 12.95 7.62
CA PRO A 245 39.52 13.50 8.56
C PRO A 245 40.92 12.94 8.33
N GLN A 246 41.94 13.82 8.30
CA GLN A 246 43.34 13.40 8.24
C GLN A 246 43.78 12.97 9.64
N ASP A 247 43.88 11.66 9.92
CA ASP A 247 44.48 11.19 11.18
C ASP A 247 45.99 10.94 11.02
N THR A 248 46.72 11.28 12.08
CA THR A 248 48.16 11.55 12.17
C THR A 248 49.02 10.31 12.43
N LYS A 249 48.48 9.09 12.27
CA LYS A 249 49.14 7.84 12.69
C LYS A 249 49.71 6.97 11.55
N ASN A 250 50.14 7.55 10.45
CA ASN A 250 50.79 6.80 9.36
C ASN A 250 52.33 6.84 9.49
N ASP A 251 52.90 5.81 10.14
CA ASP A 251 54.34 5.64 10.38
C ASP A 251 55.14 5.11 9.16
N TRP A 252 54.61 5.30 7.95
CA TRP A 252 55.29 4.95 6.70
C TRP A 252 55.65 6.23 5.94
N SER A 253 56.78 6.81 6.34
CA SER A 253 57.34 8.06 5.84
C SER A 253 57.42 8.15 4.31
N ASN A 254 57.10 9.35 3.81
CA ASN A 254 57.19 9.87 2.44
C ASN A 254 56.04 9.48 1.50
N GLN A 255 54.96 10.28 1.47
CA GLN A 255 54.52 11.09 0.31
C GLN A 255 53.55 12.18 0.82
N GLY A 256 53.89 13.45 0.58
CA GLY A 256 53.10 14.61 1.01
C GLY A 256 51.91 14.91 0.11
N GLU A 257 50.93 15.62 0.68
CA GLU A 257 49.90 16.42 -0.01
C GLU A 257 48.96 15.65 -0.96
N GLN A 258 48.04 14.85 -0.40
CA GLN A 258 46.89 14.31 -1.16
C GLN A 258 45.53 14.96 -0.80
N TRP A 259 45.48 15.85 0.20
CA TRP A 259 44.25 16.56 0.59
C TRP A 259 44.52 18.01 0.99
N ASP A 260 43.79 18.96 0.38
CA ASP A 260 43.79 20.37 0.74
C ASP A 260 42.62 20.65 1.69
N SER A 261 42.85 20.55 3.00
CA SER A 261 41.85 20.80 4.04
C SER A 261 41.31 22.24 4.04
N SER A 262 41.96 23.16 3.33
CA SER A 262 41.53 24.56 3.21
C SER A 262 40.50 24.78 2.09
N LYS A 263 40.36 23.84 1.13
CA LYS A 263 39.41 23.96 0.00
C LYS A 263 38.13 23.13 0.15
N TYR A 264 38.19 21.99 0.84
CA TYR A 264 37.11 21.00 0.84
C TYR A 264 36.64 20.57 2.24
N GLY A 265 36.94 21.37 3.27
CA GLY A 265 36.34 21.24 4.60
C GLY A 265 35.02 22.01 4.72
N PRO A 266 34.15 21.67 5.70
CA PRO A 266 34.35 20.69 6.77
C PRO A 266 34.00 19.25 6.38
N TYR A 267 34.58 18.29 7.12
CA TYR A 267 34.27 16.87 6.99
C TYR A 267 32.80 16.59 7.34
N LYS A 268 32.13 15.75 6.56
CA LYS A 268 30.76 15.31 6.87
C LYS A 268 30.83 14.13 7.85
N THR A 269 30.28 14.33 9.03
CA THR A 269 29.92 13.28 9.98
C THR A 269 28.41 13.04 9.93
N VAL A 270 28.01 11.85 10.33
CA VAL A 270 26.60 11.46 10.48
C VAL A 270 26.29 11.41 11.96
N GLU A 271 25.22 12.06 12.40
CA GLU A 271 24.74 11.98 13.78
C GLU A 271 23.44 11.19 13.80
N VAL A 272 23.41 10.11 14.56
CA VAL A 272 22.26 9.22 14.70
C VAL A 272 22.06 9.02 16.19
N ASP A 273 20.91 9.47 16.68
CA ASP A 273 20.54 9.37 18.09
C ASP A 273 21.62 9.87 19.06
N GLY A 274 22.12 11.08 18.80
CA GLY A 274 23.16 11.72 19.60
C GLY A 274 24.56 11.11 19.47
N THR A 275 24.73 10.04 18.69
CA THR A 275 26.04 9.44 18.40
C THR A 275 26.56 9.93 17.06
N THR A 276 27.76 10.51 17.06
CA THR A 276 28.43 10.96 15.84
C THR A 276 29.34 9.88 15.28
N TYR A 277 29.14 9.55 14.00
CA TYR A 277 29.92 8.59 13.24
C TYR A 277 30.76 9.28 12.16
N THR A 278 32.01 8.84 12.02
CA THR A 278 32.89 9.19 10.91
C THR A 278 32.50 8.45 9.63
N ALA A 279 32.95 8.92 8.46
CA ALA A 279 32.71 8.21 7.20
C ALA A 279 33.23 6.77 7.22
N ALA A 280 34.39 6.49 7.82
CA ALA A 280 34.92 5.12 7.92
C ALA A 280 33.99 4.21 8.74
N GLN A 281 33.50 4.71 9.88
CA GLN A 281 32.53 3.98 10.70
C GLN A 281 31.19 3.80 9.97
N CYS A 282 30.73 4.80 9.23
CA CYS A 282 29.51 4.69 8.42
C CYS A 282 29.63 3.60 7.35
N TRP A 283 30.80 3.45 6.71
CA TRP A 283 31.05 2.38 5.75
C TRP A 283 30.87 1.00 6.40
N GLU A 284 31.48 0.78 7.57
CA GLU A 284 31.37 -0.51 8.28
C GLU A 284 29.93 -0.78 8.75
N ILE A 285 29.24 0.23 9.28
CA ILE A 285 27.83 0.13 9.68
C ILE A 285 26.96 -0.24 8.48
N ALA A 286 27.14 0.43 7.33
CA ALA A 286 26.34 0.20 6.14
C ALA A 286 26.46 -1.24 5.64
N ILE A 287 27.66 -1.83 5.67
CA ILE A 287 27.89 -3.20 5.21
C ILE A 287 27.26 -4.21 6.17
N ARG A 288 27.56 -4.09 7.46
CA ARG A 288 27.00 -4.99 8.48
C ARG A 288 25.47 -4.88 8.54
N GLY A 289 24.94 -3.67 8.39
CA GLY A 289 23.52 -3.41 8.25
C GLY A 289 22.94 -4.11 7.02
N LEU A 290 23.59 -3.99 5.86
CA LEU A 290 23.10 -4.62 4.63
C LEU A 290 23.14 -6.16 4.74
N MET A 291 24.11 -6.73 5.46
CA MET A 291 24.11 -8.14 5.81
C MET A 291 22.93 -8.50 6.71
N ASN A 292 22.67 -7.74 7.77
CA ASN A 292 21.52 -7.95 8.64
C ASN A 292 20.18 -7.92 7.90
N LEU A 293 20.08 -7.19 6.79
CA LEU A 293 18.89 -7.12 5.94
C LEU A 293 18.84 -8.22 4.86
N CYS A 294 19.97 -8.59 4.28
CA CYS A 294 20.05 -9.42 3.08
C CYS A 294 20.55 -10.86 3.29
N THR A 295 20.85 -11.24 4.53
CA THR A 295 21.24 -12.61 4.88
C THR A 295 20.44 -13.15 6.06
N THR A 296 20.26 -14.47 6.10
CA THR A 296 19.54 -15.14 7.22
C THR A 296 20.36 -15.19 8.51
N THR A 297 21.68 -15.07 8.41
CA THR A 297 22.61 -15.10 9.54
C THR A 297 23.06 -13.70 9.99
N GLY A 298 22.69 -12.66 9.24
CA GLY A 298 23.15 -11.29 9.44
C GLY A 298 24.66 -11.17 9.42
N GLU A 299 25.18 -10.29 10.28
CA GLU A 299 26.63 -10.10 10.44
C GLU A 299 27.37 -11.30 11.05
N ALA A 300 26.68 -12.32 11.55
CA ALA A 300 27.32 -13.53 12.09
C ALA A 300 28.11 -14.31 11.03
N PHE A 301 27.77 -14.16 9.74
CA PHE A 301 28.54 -14.69 8.62
C PHE A 301 30.01 -14.24 8.64
N LEU A 302 30.30 -13.02 9.10
CA LEU A 302 31.65 -12.47 9.12
C LEU A 302 32.59 -13.25 10.08
N ASN A 303 32.04 -14.05 10.98
CA ASN A 303 32.79 -14.91 11.88
C ASN A 303 33.30 -16.19 11.19
N ASP A 304 32.74 -16.57 10.05
CA ASP A 304 33.25 -17.65 9.22
C ASP A 304 34.28 -17.08 8.24
N HIS A 305 35.56 -17.09 8.63
CA HIS A 305 36.65 -16.29 8.04
C HIS A 305 37.10 -16.70 6.62
N SER A 306 36.19 -17.08 5.72
CA SER A 306 36.54 -17.52 4.38
C SER A 306 36.39 -16.39 3.35
N ARG A 307 37.48 -16.09 2.64
CA ARG A 307 37.51 -15.05 1.57
C ARG A 307 36.47 -15.25 0.47
N ASN A 308 36.23 -16.51 0.14
CA ASN A 308 35.33 -16.92 -0.93
C ASN A 308 34.19 -17.79 -0.40
N GLY A 309 33.81 -17.61 0.86
CA GLY A 309 32.62 -18.25 1.43
C GLY A 309 31.35 -17.89 0.67
N GLU A 310 30.43 -18.83 0.60
CA GLU A 310 29.10 -18.59 0.04
C GLU A 310 28.30 -17.69 0.99
N ILE A 311 27.80 -16.57 0.49
CA ILE A 311 27.01 -15.64 1.29
C ILE A 311 25.60 -16.23 1.44
N PRO A 312 25.08 -16.44 2.67
CA PRO A 312 23.79 -17.06 2.90
C PRO A 312 22.67 -16.03 2.69
N TYR A 313 22.43 -15.69 1.43
CA TYR A 313 21.42 -14.74 1.04
C TYR A 313 20.02 -15.15 1.52
N GLY A 314 19.23 -14.17 1.92
CA GLY A 314 17.84 -14.36 2.34
C GLY A 314 17.30 -13.15 3.07
N ASN A 315 15.99 -13.11 3.28
CA ASN A 315 15.36 -11.99 3.97
C ASN A 315 15.72 -12.04 5.46
N GLY A 316 16.58 -11.11 5.88
CA GLY A 316 17.02 -10.95 7.26
C GLY A 316 16.06 -10.11 8.10
N LYS A 317 16.62 -9.30 9.00
CA LYS A 317 15.85 -8.39 9.87
C LYS A 317 15.11 -7.34 9.04
N SER A 318 14.00 -6.82 9.58
CA SER A 318 13.34 -5.66 8.97
C SER A 318 14.22 -4.41 9.09
N PHE A 319 14.16 -3.51 8.13
CA PHE A 319 14.95 -2.29 8.09
C PHE A 319 14.66 -1.34 9.28
N ASN A 320 13.41 -1.30 9.73
CA ASN A 320 12.99 -0.54 10.90
C ASN A 320 13.49 -1.15 12.22
N SER A 321 13.53 -2.49 12.32
CA SER A 321 13.92 -3.20 13.55
C SER A 321 15.38 -3.65 13.56
N ALA A 322 16.10 -3.50 12.45
CA ALA A 322 17.52 -3.80 12.38
C ALA A 322 18.29 -2.77 13.23
N PRO A 323 19.14 -3.23 14.16
CA PRO A 323 19.96 -2.32 14.96
C PRO A 323 21.05 -1.69 14.09
N VAL A 324 21.49 -0.49 14.47
CA VAL A 324 22.75 0.05 13.96
C VAL A 324 23.89 -0.80 14.51
N SER A 325 24.63 -1.49 13.63
CA SER A 325 25.78 -2.31 14.04
C SER A 325 26.82 -1.44 14.75
N ARG A 326 27.44 -1.96 15.81
CA ARG A 326 28.55 -1.26 16.48
C ARG A 326 29.78 -1.27 15.56
N PRO A 327 30.25 -0.11 15.06
CA PRO A 327 31.47 -0.07 14.26
C PRO A 327 32.69 -0.35 15.14
N SER A 328 33.77 -0.81 14.53
CA SER A 328 35.05 -1.02 15.19
C SER A 328 35.64 0.34 15.62
N GLU A 329 36.13 0.44 16.87
CA GLU A 329 36.73 1.69 17.39
C GLU A 329 38.00 2.10 16.62
N SER A 330 38.65 1.14 15.95
CA SER A 330 39.81 1.35 15.08
C SER A 330 39.45 1.52 13.60
N CYS A 331 38.17 1.71 13.26
CA CYS A 331 37.72 1.85 11.89
C CYS A 331 38.16 3.19 11.29
N VAL A 332 39.20 3.17 10.46
CA VAL A 332 39.80 4.34 9.80
C VAL A 332 40.07 4.06 8.33
N TRP A 333 40.11 5.11 7.49
CA TRP A 333 40.47 4.96 6.08
C TRP A 333 41.97 4.68 5.90
N GLY A 334 42.31 3.87 4.90
CA GLY A 334 43.68 3.48 4.62
C GLY A 334 44.45 4.44 3.74
N LYS A 335 45.64 4.03 3.28
CA LYS A 335 46.54 4.86 2.45
C LYS A 335 45.91 5.26 1.10
N TYR A 336 45.04 4.42 0.57
CA TYR A 336 44.58 4.49 -0.82
C TYR A 336 43.10 4.09 -1.01
N PRO A 337 42.13 4.72 -0.32
CA PRO A 337 40.72 4.33 -0.44
C PRO A 337 40.09 4.66 -1.80
N TRP A 338 40.76 5.44 -2.66
CA TRP A 338 40.35 5.72 -4.05
C TRP A 338 40.95 4.81 -5.10
N TYR A 339 41.97 4.06 -4.73
CA TYR A 339 42.95 3.70 -5.73
C TYR A 339 42.49 2.53 -6.57
N GLU A 340 42.28 2.82 -7.85
CA GLU A 340 42.01 1.87 -8.92
C GLU A 340 43.07 2.16 -9.98
N TYR A 341 43.92 1.18 -10.28
CA TYR A 341 45.09 1.39 -11.13
C TYR A 341 44.68 1.66 -12.60
N VAL A 342 44.65 2.94 -13.00
CA VAL A 342 44.39 3.34 -14.40
C VAL A 342 45.47 2.82 -15.35
N ASN A 343 46.75 2.82 -14.93
CA ASN A 343 47.90 2.41 -15.73
C ASN A 343 48.01 0.90 -16.03
N GLN A 344 47.12 0.07 -15.48
CA GLN A 344 47.03 -1.36 -15.81
C GLN A 344 45.72 -1.75 -16.50
N GLY A 345 44.79 -0.82 -16.72
CA GLY A 345 43.53 -1.09 -17.44
C GLY A 345 42.60 -2.09 -16.74
N MET A 346 42.68 -2.19 -15.41
CA MET A 346 42.00 -3.20 -14.59
C MET A 346 40.82 -2.62 -13.78
N LEU A 347 40.01 -1.73 -14.35
CA LEU A 347 38.69 -1.46 -13.78
C LEU A 347 37.89 -2.76 -13.68
N LEU A 348 36.99 -2.85 -12.70
CA LEU A 348 36.12 -4.01 -12.57
C LEU A 348 35.34 -4.23 -13.87
N LYS A 349 35.47 -5.43 -14.42
CA LYS A 349 34.85 -5.88 -15.65
C LYS A 349 33.97 -7.08 -15.39
N TYR A 350 32.96 -7.22 -16.22
CA TYR A 350 32.14 -8.43 -16.30
C TYR A 350 32.32 -9.03 -17.70
N ASN A 351 32.82 -10.26 -17.78
CA ASN A 351 33.12 -10.96 -19.02
C ASN A 351 33.98 -10.13 -20.00
N GLY A 352 35.01 -9.44 -19.50
CA GLY A 352 35.91 -8.60 -20.29
C GLY A 352 35.34 -7.23 -20.70
N GLN A 353 34.10 -6.92 -20.35
CA GLN A 353 33.46 -5.63 -20.61
C GLN A 353 33.46 -4.74 -19.38
N GLU A 354 33.60 -3.42 -19.58
CA GLU A 354 33.50 -2.44 -18.50
C GLU A 354 32.11 -2.44 -17.87
N ILE A 355 32.07 -2.47 -16.54
CA ILE A 355 30.82 -2.50 -15.78
C ILE A 355 30.26 -1.07 -15.66
N LYS A 356 28.99 -0.91 -16.05
CA LYS A 356 28.24 0.36 -15.91
C LYS A 356 27.26 0.33 -14.74
N GLU A 357 26.81 -0.86 -14.33
CA GLU A 357 25.96 -1.05 -13.16
C GLU A 357 26.36 -2.33 -12.46
N ILE A 358 26.31 -2.33 -11.13
CA ILE A 358 26.74 -3.43 -10.28
C ILE A 358 25.57 -3.95 -9.44
N GLY A 359 25.46 -5.27 -9.33
CA GLY A 359 24.43 -5.94 -8.52
C GLY A 359 24.82 -6.12 -7.05
N LEU A 360 23.89 -6.63 -6.25
CA LEU A 360 24.09 -6.87 -4.81
C LEU A 360 25.26 -7.83 -4.51
N GLU A 361 25.37 -8.92 -5.28
CA GLU A 361 26.33 -10.00 -5.01
C GLU A 361 27.81 -9.58 -5.05
N PRO A 362 28.33 -8.98 -6.13
CA PRO A 362 29.73 -8.53 -6.18
C PRO A 362 30.05 -7.50 -5.09
N ILE A 363 29.11 -6.58 -4.80
CA ILE A 363 29.29 -5.57 -3.75
C ILE A 363 29.33 -6.23 -2.37
N MET A 364 28.40 -7.14 -2.07
CA MET A 364 28.35 -7.83 -0.79
C MET A 364 29.61 -8.68 -0.57
N LYS A 365 30.12 -9.35 -1.60
CA LYS A 365 31.33 -10.16 -1.54
C LYS A 365 32.59 -9.31 -1.30
N CYS A 366 32.66 -8.17 -1.98
CA CYS A 366 33.76 -7.24 -1.85
C CYS A 366 33.84 -6.63 -0.44
N THR A 367 32.73 -6.02 -0.03
CA THR A 367 32.60 -5.29 1.23
C THR A 367 32.73 -6.19 2.47
N SER A 368 32.11 -7.37 2.45
CA SER A 368 32.24 -8.35 3.55
C SER A 368 33.67 -8.81 3.75
N TRP A 369 34.42 -9.06 2.66
CA TRP A 369 35.82 -9.46 2.77
C TRP A 369 36.73 -8.35 3.30
N HIS A 370 36.49 -7.09 2.95
CA HIS A 370 37.17 -5.97 3.59
C HIS A 370 36.93 -5.94 5.10
N VAL A 371 35.70 -6.17 5.56
CA VAL A 371 35.40 -6.24 7.01
C VAL A 371 36.16 -7.39 7.67
N VAL A 372 36.13 -8.60 7.08
CA VAL A 372 36.84 -9.78 7.59
C VAL A 372 38.35 -9.54 7.68
N ARG A 373 38.95 -9.00 6.60
CA ARG A 373 40.39 -8.76 6.47
C ARG A 373 40.89 -7.63 7.36
N SER A 374 40.12 -6.55 7.50
CA SER A 374 40.54 -5.37 8.25
C SER A 374 40.31 -5.51 9.76
N PHE A 375 39.27 -6.25 10.19
CA PHE A 375 38.84 -6.23 11.59
C PHE A 375 38.76 -7.60 12.27
N ILE A 376 38.67 -8.72 11.54
CA ILE A 376 38.32 -10.02 12.14
C ILE A 376 39.47 -11.04 12.14
N THR A 377 40.32 -11.11 11.09
CA THR A 377 41.31 -12.20 10.92
C THR A 377 42.67 -12.04 11.63
N ASN A 378 42.69 -11.90 12.96
CA ASN A 378 43.74 -12.44 13.85
C ASN A 378 44.86 -11.54 14.45
N SER A 379 45.26 -11.98 15.65
CA SER A 379 46.18 -11.58 16.73
C SER A 379 47.67 -11.34 16.44
N ASN A 380 48.10 -11.16 15.18
CA ASN A 380 49.51 -10.84 14.89
C ASN A 380 49.63 -9.36 14.51
N ASN A 381 50.53 -8.67 15.19
CA ASN A 381 50.72 -7.22 15.29
C ASN A 381 51.09 -6.49 13.97
N SER A 382 50.36 -6.72 12.88
CA SER A 382 50.27 -5.82 11.73
C SER A 382 48.92 -6.04 11.05
N PRO A 383 47.81 -5.60 11.67
CA PRO A 383 46.55 -5.50 10.96
C PRO A 383 46.79 -4.54 9.79
N LEU A 384 46.21 -4.83 8.64
CA LEU A 384 46.02 -3.76 7.67
C LEU A 384 45.13 -2.66 8.23
N GLY A 385 44.54 -2.77 9.45
CA GLY A 385 44.26 -1.71 10.43
C GLY A 385 43.39 -0.53 10.00
N MET A 386 42.94 -0.55 8.75
CA MET A 386 42.35 0.54 8.02
C MET A 386 41.58 -0.04 6.82
N ILE A 387 40.58 0.69 6.35
CA ILE A 387 39.84 0.43 5.13
C ILE A 387 40.73 0.86 3.95
N GLY A 388 41.61 -0.04 3.49
CA GLY A 388 42.62 0.30 2.48
C GLY A 388 43.04 -0.88 1.60
N ASN A 389 43.43 -0.53 0.36
CA ASN A 389 43.61 -1.38 -0.83
C ASN A 389 42.29 -1.75 -1.53
N TYR A 390 42.36 -1.78 -2.86
CA TYR A 390 41.32 -2.31 -3.73
C TYR A 390 41.09 -3.80 -3.46
N GLN A 391 39.89 -4.30 -3.76
CA GLN A 391 39.71 -5.73 -3.97
C GLN A 391 39.96 -6.08 -5.41
N GLU A 392 40.52 -7.26 -5.59
CA GLU A 392 40.78 -7.85 -6.89
C GLU A 392 39.85 -9.06 -7.08
N PHE A 393 39.08 -9.02 -8.15
CA PHE A 393 38.36 -10.17 -8.69
C PHE A 393 39.26 -10.90 -9.69
N GLY A 394 39.33 -12.21 -9.56
CA GLY A 394 40.14 -13.06 -10.42
C GLY A 394 40.00 -14.54 -10.08
N THR A 395 40.81 -15.38 -10.74
CA THR A 395 40.70 -16.85 -10.64
C THR A 395 41.63 -17.48 -9.58
N SER A 396 42.40 -16.68 -8.85
CA SER A 396 43.38 -17.17 -7.88
C SER A 396 42.78 -17.30 -6.48
N SER A 397 43.38 -18.14 -5.62
CA SER A 397 43.01 -18.20 -4.19
C SER A 397 43.34 -16.89 -3.44
N SER A 398 44.17 -16.03 -4.02
CA SER A 398 44.51 -14.71 -3.51
C SER A 398 43.53 -13.59 -3.90
N THR A 399 42.51 -13.89 -4.71
CA THR A 399 41.50 -12.92 -5.20
C THR A 399 40.10 -13.30 -4.74
N LEU A 400 39.15 -12.37 -4.88
CA LEU A 400 37.73 -12.70 -4.81
C LEU A 400 37.34 -13.45 -6.09
N ILE A 401 36.65 -14.57 -5.94
CA ILE A 401 36.24 -15.41 -7.05
C ILE A 401 34.73 -15.24 -7.23
N LEU A 402 34.30 -14.63 -8.32
CA LEU A 402 32.90 -14.54 -8.72
C LEU A 402 32.82 -14.65 -10.24
N ASP A 403 31.95 -15.52 -10.75
CA ASP A 403 31.93 -15.85 -12.17
C ASP A 403 31.69 -14.62 -13.04
N GLY A 404 32.56 -14.46 -14.04
CA GLY A 404 32.56 -13.33 -14.98
C GLY A 404 33.18 -12.05 -14.45
N TYR A 405 33.37 -11.87 -13.14
CA TYR A 405 34.00 -10.67 -12.59
C TYR A 405 35.53 -10.76 -12.60
N GLU A 406 36.18 -9.72 -13.11
CA GLU A 406 37.64 -9.58 -13.10
C GLU A 406 38.05 -8.11 -12.92
N GLY A 407 39.19 -7.84 -12.31
CA GLY A 407 39.70 -6.48 -12.12
C GLY A 407 39.50 -5.94 -10.71
N LEU A 408 39.61 -4.62 -10.55
CA LEU A 408 39.77 -3.97 -9.26
C LEU A 408 38.58 -3.06 -8.91
N ILE A 409 38.22 -3.02 -7.63
CA ILE A 409 37.25 -2.07 -7.07
C ILE A 409 37.82 -1.43 -5.81
N SER A 410 37.66 -0.11 -5.68
CA SER A 410 38.09 0.64 -4.49
C SER A 410 37.00 0.71 -3.40
N PRO A 411 37.41 0.82 -2.13
CA PRO A 411 36.49 1.00 -1.01
C PRO A 411 35.54 2.20 -1.13
N MET A 412 35.93 3.26 -1.85
CA MET A 412 35.05 4.42 -2.03
C MET A 412 33.96 4.19 -3.07
N ARG A 413 34.25 3.43 -4.14
CA ARG A 413 33.19 3.01 -5.05
C ARG A 413 32.17 2.18 -4.30
N GLU A 414 32.65 1.26 -3.48
CA GLU A 414 31.77 0.47 -2.60
C GLU A 414 30.95 1.37 -1.68
N PHE A 415 31.56 2.39 -1.05
CA PHE A 415 30.85 3.35 -0.20
C PHE A 415 29.65 4.02 -0.91
N LEU A 416 29.88 4.52 -2.13
CA LEU A 416 28.86 5.25 -2.88
C LEU A 416 27.77 4.31 -3.41
N VAL A 417 28.14 3.10 -3.84
CA VAL A 417 27.17 2.08 -4.22
C VAL A 417 26.32 1.67 -3.01
N LEU A 418 26.90 1.52 -1.82
CA LEU A 418 26.15 1.30 -0.58
C LEU A 418 25.17 2.45 -0.31
N CYS A 419 25.58 3.70 -0.46
CA CYS A 419 24.67 4.85 -0.31
C CYS A 419 23.48 4.76 -1.29
N ARG A 420 23.73 4.38 -2.55
CA ARG A 420 22.68 4.19 -3.57
C ARG A 420 21.73 3.04 -3.20
N ILE A 421 22.24 1.93 -2.65
CA ILE A 421 21.42 0.81 -2.15
C ILE A 421 20.49 1.29 -1.02
N TYR A 422 21.03 1.94 0.01
CA TYR A 422 20.21 2.44 1.12
C TYR A 422 19.20 3.51 0.69
N LYS A 423 19.57 4.38 -0.27
CA LYS A 423 18.64 5.34 -0.86
C LYS A 423 17.48 4.65 -1.58
N TYR A 424 17.76 3.61 -2.36
CA TYR A 424 16.71 2.82 -3.02
C TYR A 424 15.74 2.21 -2.01
N LEU A 425 16.24 1.68 -0.89
CA LEU A 425 15.37 1.14 0.18
C LEU A 425 14.47 2.22 0.79
N LEU A 426 15.00 3.41 1.06
CA LEU A 426 14.24 4.54 1.60
C LEU A 426 13.21 5.07 0.60
N ASP A 427 13.61 5.36 -0.63
CA ASP A 427 12.77 5.95 -1.67
C ASP A 427 11.59 5.03 -2.04
N ASN A 428 11.79 3.71 -1.98
CA ASN A 428 10.75 2.71 -2.28
C ASN A 428 10.05 2.18 -1.03
N ASN A 429 10.32 2.74 0.15
CA ASN A 429 9.73 2.32 1.43
C ASN A 429 9.86 0.81 1.70
N ILE A 430 10.99 0.22 1.32
CA ILE A 430 11.26 -1.22 1.48
C ILE A 430 11.73 -1.46 2.91
N ASN A 431 10.86 -2.07 3.71
CA ASN A 431 11.13 -2.33 5.13
C ASN A 431 11.39 -3.81 5.46
N THR A 432 10.78 -4.73 4.74
CA THR A 432 10.93 -6.19 4.93
C THR A 432 11.23 -6.83 3.60
N ASN A 433 11.68 -8.08 3.62
CA ASN A 433 12.05 -8.82 2.41
C ASN A 433 13.10 -8.10 1.54
N VAL A 434 14.08 -7.49 2.21
CA VAL A 434 15.05 -6.60 1.57
C VAL A 434 15.92 -7.33 0.54
N TYR A 435 16.33 -8.58 0.83
CA TYR A 435 17.07 -9.38 -0.15
C TYR A 435 16.26 -9.58 -1.43
N ASP A 436 15.00 -10.01 -1.31
CA ASP A 436 14.15 -10.21 -2.48
C ASP A 436 13.95 -8.92 -3.29
N ALA A 437 13.88 -7.78 -2.61
CA ALA A 437 13.76 -6.49 -3.27
C ALA A 437 15.04 -6.02 -3.97
N LEU A 438 16.22 -6.53 -3.57
CA LEU A 438 17.52 -6.10 -4.06
C LEU A 438 18.22 -7.10 -5.00
N LYS A 439 17.86 -8.39 -4.97
CA LYS A 439 18.61 -9.47 -5.67
C LYS A 439 18.74 -9.23 -7.18
N ASP A 440 17.73 -8.63 -7.80
CA ASP A 440 17.68 -8.33 -9.23
C ASP A 440 18.00 -6.86 -9.55
N GLN A 441 18.26 -6.04 -8.52
CA GLN A 441 18.54 -4.61 -8.69
C GLN A 441 20.00 -4.38 -9.05
N LYS A 442 20.21 -3.38 -9.92
CA LYS A 442 21.54 -2.92 -10.33
C LYS A 442 21.69 -1.44 -9.98
N PHE A 443 22.87 -1.09 -9.50
CA PHE A 443 23.20 0.26 -9.09
C PHE A 443 24.29 0.81 -10.00
N ASP A 444 24.16 2.07 -10.39
CA ASP A 444 25.15 2.72 -11.24
C ASP A 444 26.57 2.56 -10.66
N PHE A 445 27.52 2.18 -11.52
CA PHE A 445 28.92 1.95 -11.18
C PHE A 445 29.80 3.11 -11.65
N ASP A 446 29.33 3.89 -12.64
CA ASP A 446 30.02 5.09 -13.09
C ASP A 446 29.75 6.23 -12.12
N LEU A 447 30.81 6.96 -11.82
CA LEU A 447 30.82 8.05 -10.87
C LEU A 447 31.27 9.37 -11.53
N TYR A 448 31.84 9.36 -12.74
CA TYR A 448 32.61 10.51 -13.23
C TYR A 448 31.87 11.45 -14.16
N LYS A 449 30.54 11.29 -14.29
CA LYS A 449 29.71 12.04 -15.26
C LYS A 449 30.35 12.14 -16.66
N GLN A 450 31.14 11.16 -17.09
CA GLN A 450 31.75 11.21 -18.41
C GLN A 450 30.65 11.40 -19.45
N GLU A 451 30.76 12.43 -20.31
CA GLU A 451 29.88 12.59 -21.46
C GLU A 451 30.10 11.39 -22.37
N LEU A 452 29.26 10.37 -22.20
CA LEU A 452 29.34 9.17 -23.02
C LEU A 452 29.05 9.58 -24.47
N PRO A 453 29.86 9.11 -25.45
CA PRO A 453 29.59 9.37 -26.86
C PRO A 453 28.18 8.96 -27.29
N ILE A 454 27.59 8.01 -26.56
CA ILE A 454 26.19 7.63 -26.62
C ILE A 454 25.62 7.52 -25.19
N VAL A 455 24.63 8.35 -24.87
CA VAL A 455 23.83 8.26 -23.64
C VAL A 455 22.46 7.71 -24.01
N VAL A 456 22.20 6.46 -23.66
CA VAL A 456 20.92 5.81 -23.95
C VAL A 456 19.92 6.15 -22.87
N LYS A 457 18.76 6.70 -23.27
CA LYS A 457 17.65 7.03 -22.37
C LYS A 457 16.84 5.77 -21.99
N THR A 458 16.90 4.73 -22.82
CA THR A 458 16.19 3.44 -22.65
C THR A 458 17.15 2.25 -22.66
N LYS A 459 17.44 1.65 -21.50
CA LYS A 459 18.45 0.58 -21.37
C LYS A 459 18.00 -0.79 -21.90
N GLU A 460 16.69 -1.04 -21.94
CA GLU A 460 16.11 -2.31 -22.36
C GLU A 460 14.80 -2.05 -23.13
N LEU A 461 14.55 -2.86 -24.15
CA LEU A 461 13.29 -2.95 -24.86
C LEU A 461 12.72 -4.36 -24.70
N GLY A 462 11.68 -4.50 -23.88
CA GLY A 462 10.90 -5.73 -23.80
C GLY A 462 9.84 -5.76 -24.90
N PHE A 463 9.62 -6.91 -25.52
CA PHE A 463 8.58 -7.19 -26.50
C PHE A 463 7.85 -8.49 -26.13
N GLU A 464 6.56 -8.56 -26.44
CA GLU A 464 5.80 -9.80 -26.26
C GLU A 464 6.08 -10.80 -27.38
N SER A 465 5.60 -12.05 -27.25
CA SER A 465 5.80 -13.07 -28.27
C SER A 465 5.16 -12.70 -29.61
N GLU A 466 4.06 -11.95 -29.57
CA GLU A 466 3.43 -11.32 -30.75
C GLU A 466 3.99 -9.89 -30.98
N PRO A 467 4.13 -9.42 -32.23
CA PRO A 467 4.61 -8.07 -32.49
C PRO A 467 3.65 -7.00 -31.92
N ASP A 468 4.06 -6.27 -30.87
CA ASP A 468 3.24 -5.28 -30.15
C ASP A 468 3.44 -3.83 -30.67
N GLY A 469 3.93 -3.69 -31.90
CA GLY A 469 4.20 -2.41 -32.55
C GLY A 469 5.66 -1.97 -32.43
N ALA A 470 5.95 -0.74 -32.86
CA ALA A 470 7.29 -0.16 -32.80
C ALA A 470 7.54 0.49 -31.43
N LYS A 471 8.69 0.19 -30.81
CA LYS A 471 9.15 0.85 -29.59
C LYS A 471 10.28 1.81 -29.90
N ASN A 472 10.28 2.97 -29.26
CA ASN A 472 11.31 3.98 -29.52
C ASN A 472 12.53 3.73 -28.64
N LEU A 473 13.68 3.54 -29.28
CA LEU A 473 14.99 3.62 -28.67
C LEU A 473 15.48 5.06 -28.75
N GLU A 474 15.51 5.74 -27.61
CA GLU A 474 15.99 7.10 -27.49
C GLU A 474 17.39 7.17 -26.90
N PHE A 475 18.26 7.97 -27.51
CA PHE A 475 19.61 8.23 -27.02
C PHE A 475 20.13 9.57 -27.51
N THR A 476 21.15 10.09 -26.85
CA THR A 476 21.91 11.25 -27.29
C THR A 476 23.27 10.78 -27.78
N ALA A 477 23.72 11.28 -28.93
CA ALA A 477 25.07 11.02 -29.44
C ALA A 477 25.86 12.33 -29.59
N THR A 478 27.14 12.33 -29.24
CA THR A 478 28.01 13.53 -29.37
C THR A 478 28.71 13.62 -30.73
N GLU A 479 28.72 12.53 -31.49
CA GLU A 479 29.25 12.43 -32.85
C GLU A 479 28.35 11.55 -33.74
N ASN A 480 28.79 11.25 -34.97
CA ASN A 480 28.04 10.37 -35.87
C ASN A 480 27.92 8.96 -35.29
N TRP A 481 26.72 8.41 -35.31
CA TRP A 481 26.41 7.13 -34.71
C TRP A 481 25.94 6.10 -35.75
N THR A 482 26.04 4.83 -35.37
CA THR A 482 25.48 3.68 -36.09
C THR A 482 24.76 2.76 -35.11
N ALA A 483 23.77 2.00 -35.59
CA ALA A 483 23.02 1.02 -34.81
C ALA A 483 22.95 -0.30 -35.59
N SER A 484 23.18 -1.41 -34.90
CA SER A 484 23.16 -2.74 -35.50
C SER A 484 22.63 -3.79 -34.53
N THR A 485 22.06 -4.85 -35.06
CA THR A 485 21.58 -6.03 -34.33
C THR A 485 22.00 -7.27 -35.13
N LYS A 486 22.23 -8.39 -34.44
CA LYS A 486 22.59 -9.66 -35.09
C LYS A 486 21.36 -10.51 -35.40
N ALA A 487 20.27 -10.30 -34.66
CA ALA A 487 19.01 -10.98 -34.87
C ALA A 487 18.34 -10.52 -36.16
N SER A 488 17.99 -11.48 -37.00
CA SER A 488 17.16 -11.23 -38.18
C SER A 488 15.72 -10.86 -37.82
N TRP A 489 15.30 -11.07 -36.56
CA TRP A 489 13.95 -10.80 -36.07
C TRP A 489 13.79 -9.42 -35.42
N VAL A 490 14.85 -8.61 -35.33
CA VAL A 490 14.79 -7.23 -34.83
C VAL A 490 15.04 -6.27 -35.99
N HIS A 491 14.15 -5.30 -36.19
CA HIS A 491 14.22 -4.34 -37.30
C HIS A 491 14.27 -2.91 -36.79
N LEU A 492 15.23 -2.13 -37.32
CA LEU A 492 15.44 -0.73 -36.97
C LEU A 492 15.04 0.16 -38.15
N ASP A 493 14.26 1.22 -37.90
CA ASP A 493 13.91 2.19 -38.94
C ASP A 493 15.11 3.02 -39.41
N LYS A 494 16.12 3.17 -38.55
CA LYS A 494 17.37 3.89 -38.79
C LYS A 494 18.56 3.11 -38.22
N THR A 495 19.65 3.07 -38.97
CA THR A 495 20.89 2.39 -38.57
C THR A 495 22.10 3.32 -38.52
N SER A 496 21.93 4.62 -38.81
CA SER A 496 22.97 5.64 -38.63
C SER A 496 22.39 7.06 -38.60
N GLY A 497 23.16 8.01 -38.07
CA GLY A 497 22.81 9.42 -38.03
C GLY A 497 23.92 10.32 -37.48
N GLY A 498 23.63 11.63 -37.37
CA GLY A 498 24.55 12.61 -36.80
C GLY A 498 24.37 12.80 -35.29
N ALA A 499 25.24 13.63 -34.70
CA ALA A 499 25.18 14.03 -33.29
C ALA A 499 23.86 14.75 -32.94
N GLY A 500 23.44 14.66 -31.67
CA GLY A 500 22.24 15.28 -31.13
C GLY A 500 21.37 14.29 -30.35
N GLU A 501 20.10 14.63 -30.14
CA GLU A 501 19.10 13.71 -29.61
C GLU A 501 18.48 12.87 -30.74
N ILE A 502 18.38 11.57 -30.52
CA ILE A 502 17.98 10.58 -31.52
C ILE A 502 16.87 9.69 -30.96
N SER A 503 15.94 9.34 -31.85
CA SER A 503 14.90 8.34 -31.62
C SER A 503 14.84 7.40 -32.83
N ILE A 504 15.02 6.10 -32.57
CA ILE A 504 14.94 5.00 -33.54
C ILE A 504 13.70 4.17 -33.19
N ALA A 505 12.86 3.88 -34.17
CA ALA A 505 11.77 2.94 -34.02
C ALA A 505 12.29 1.50 -34.22
N VAL A 506 12.11 0.67 -33.19
CA VAL A 506 12.51 -0.74 -33.15
C VAL A 506 11.25 -1.61 -33.24
N THR A 507 11.24 -2.55 -34.16
CA THR A 507 10.16 -3.55 -34.31
C THR A 507 10.74 -4.95 -34.26
N VAL A 508 9.90 -5.95 -33.96
CA VAL A 508 10.31 -7.35 -33.88
C VAL A 508 9.38 -8.25 -34.67
N ASP A 509 9.90 -9.33 -35.24
CA ASP A 509 9.09 -10.43 -35.77
C ASP A 509 8.47 -11.21 -34.60
N GLN A 510 7.41 -11.97 -34.85
CA GLN A 510 6.79 -12.86 -33.86
C GLN A 510 7.81 -13.89 -33.35
N ASN A 511 7.87 -14.11 -32.04
CA ASN A 511 8.53 -15.28 -31.46
C ASN A 511 7.56 -16.44 -31.48
N THR A 512 7.92 -17.55 -32.13
CA THR A 512 7.10 -18.77 -32.25
C THR A 512 7.70 -19.94 -31.46
N ALA A 513 8.78 -19.73 -30.70
CA ALA A 513 9.44 -20.77 -29.88
C ALA A 513 9.02 -20.66 -28.41
N THR A 514 8.80 -21.78 -27.72
CA THR A 514 8.34 -21.84 -26.31
C THR A 514 9.34 -21.35 -25.26
N GLU A 515 10.40 -20.69 -25.70
CA GLU A 515 11.47 -20.16 -24.87
C GLU A 515 11.63 -18.67 -25.18
N ASN A 516 11.91 -17.87 -24.15
CA ASN A 516 12.21 -16.46 -24.31
C ASN A 516 13.41 -16.32 -25.26
N ARG A 517 13.37 -15.35 -26.18
CA ARG A 517 14.52 -15.02 -27.01
C ARG A 517 14.98 -13.60 -26.74
N ALA A 518 16.28 -13.38 -26.76
CA ALA A 518 16.86 -12.08 -26.54
C ALA A 518 17.90 -11.81 -27.63
N ASP A 519 18.09 -10.53 -27.94
CA ASP A 519 19.22 -10.04 -28.72
C ASP A 519 19.65 -8.68 -28.20
N VAL A 520 20.68 -8.11 -28.79
CA VAL A 520 21.25 -6.83 -28.40
C VAL A 520 21.30 -5.90 -29.61
N ILE A 521 20.82 -4.67 -29.42
CA ILE A 521 21.08 -3.57 -30.35
C ILE A 521 22.38 -2.89 -29.89
N THR A 522 23.41 -2.96 -30.71
CA THR A 522 24.68 -2.27 -30.49
C THR A 522 24.66 -0.93 -31.20
N LEU A 523 24.67 0.14 -30.42
CA LEU A 523 24.90 1.51 -30.87
C LEU A 523 26.40 1.81 -30.85
N SER A 524 26.95 2.42 -31.89
CA SER A 524 28.38 2.81 -31.95
C SER A 524 28.58 4.25 -32.40
N ALA A 525 29.46 4.98 -31.73
CA ALA A 525 29.92 6.32 -32.08
C ALA A 525 31.45 6.34 -31.93
N GLY A 526 32.18 6.59 -33.03
CA GLY A 526 33.65 6.47 -33.05
C GLY A 526 34.12 5.04 -32.69
N THR A 527 34.95 4.92 -31.64
CA THR A 527 35.37 3.63 -31.06
C THR A 527 34.51 3.16 -29.89
N TYR A 528 33.52 3.97 -29.47
CA TYR A 528 32.65 3.66 -28.35
C TYR A 528 31.41 2.90 -28.81
N SER A 529 31.03 1.85 -28.07
CA SER A 529 29.80 1.12 -28.30
C SER A 529 28.96 1.00 -27.02
N LYS A 530 27.65 1.00 -27.18
CA LYS A 530 26.67 0.82 -26.12
C LYS A 530 25.59 -0.13 -26.59
N ASP A 531 25.37 -1.15 -25.77
CA ASP A 531 24.37 -2.17 -26.01
C ASP A 531 23.06 -1.80 -25.31
N VAL A 532 21.97 -2.17 -25.99
CA VAL A 532 20.59 -2.08 -25.52
C VAL A 532 19.99 -3.46 -25.64
N ASP A 533 19.53 -4.01 -24.52
CA ASP A 533 18.95 -5.34 -24.50
C ASP A 533 17.57 -5.32 -25.17
N VAL A 534 17.34 -6.27 -26.06
CA VAL A 534 16.03 -6.55 -26.64
C VAL A 534 15.61 -7.91 -26.17
N LYS A 535 14.57 -7.96 -25.34
CA LYS A 535 14.00 -9.22 -24.85
C LYS A 535 12.66 -9.42 -25.50
N GLN A 536 12.42 -10.63 -25.99
CA GLN A 536 11.14 -11.03 -26.51
C GLN A 536 10.66 -12.29 -25.79
N ALA A 537 9.46 -12.22 -25.21
CA ALA A 537 8.89 -13.33 -24.47
C ALA A 537 8.73 -14.60 -25.35
N ALA A 538 8.77 -15.76 -24.71
CA ALA A 538 8.52 -17.06 -25.29
C ALA A 538 7.16 -17.09 -25.98
N TYR A 539 7.09 -17.76 -27.13
CA TYR A 539 5.84 -18.30 -27.64
C TYR A 539 5.34 -19.38 -26.70
N VAL A 540 4.64 -18.97 -25.66
CA VAL A 540 3.77 -19.91 -24.98
C VAL A 540 2.67 -20.22 -26.01
N ALA A 541 2.52 -21.50 -26.42
CA ALA A 541 1.40 -21.90 -27.28
C ALA A 541 0.11 -21.30 -26.69
N PRO A 542 -0.81 -20.71 -27.48
CA PRO A 542 -1.67 -19.71 -26.88
C PRO A 542 -2.39 -20.19 -25.63
N THR A 543 -2.23 -19.56 -24.47
CA THR A 543 -2.13 -18.10 -24.13
C THR A 543 -3.41 -17.36 -24.43
N SER A 544 -4.32 -17.49 -23.48
CA SER A 544 -5.62 -16.84 -23.45
C SER A 544 -5.51 -15.44 -22.88
N ALA A 545 -6.34 -14.54 -23.39
CA ALA A 545 -6.77 -13.36 -22.66
C ALA A 545 -6.92 -13.61 -21.14
N THR A 546 -6.56 -12.63 -20.31
CA THR A 546 -6.85 -12.67 -18.88
C THR A 546 -8.34 -12.43 -18.63
N ILE A 547 -8.86 -12.77 -17.45
CA ILE A 547 -10.24 -12.42 -17.06
C ILE A 547 -10.43 -10.90 -17.16
N LEU A 548 -9.37 -10.11 -16.88
CA LEU A 548 -9.37 -8.66 -17.10
C LEU A 548 -9.57 -8.28 -18.56
N ASP A 549 -8.91 -8.94 -19.49
CA ASP A 549 -9.07 -8.67 -20.92
C ASP A 549 -10.46 -9.08 -21.41
N PHE A 550 -10.96 -10.23 -20.96
CA PHE A 550 -12.33 -10.63 -21.22
C PHE A 550 -13.33 -9.64 -20.64
N ALA A 551 -13.14 -9.18 -19.40
CA ALA A 551 -14.00 -8.20 -18.76
C ALA A 551 -14.05 -6.90 -19.57
N LYS A 552 -12.90 -6.38 -20.02
CA LYS A 552 -12.81 -5.15 -20.84
C LYS A 552 -13.61 -5.25 -22.15
N GLU A 553 -13.60 -6.41 -22.79
CA GLU A 553 -14.37 -6.64 -24.02
C GLU A 553 -15.85 -6.94 -23.72
N TYR A 554 -16.12 -7.73 -22.69
CA TYR A 554 -17.46 -8.16 -22.28
C TYR A 554 -18.32 -6.99 -21.83
N VAL A 555 -17.78 -6.01 -21.10
CA VAL A 555 -18.58 -4.84 -20.65
C VAL A 555 -19.09 -3.98 -21.81
N LYS A 556 -18.50 -4.07 -23.01
CA LYS A 556 -18.97 -3.37 -24.21
C LYS A 556 -20.37 -3.81 -24.64
N ILE A 557 -20.83 -4.99 -24.19
CA ILE A 557 -22.23 -5.40 -24.45
C ILE A 557 -23.24 -4.49 -23.75
N LEU A 558 -22.85 -3.74 -22.71
CA LEU A 558 -23.71 -2.72 -22.10
C LEU A 558 -24.00 -1.59 -23.08
N ASP A 559 -23.03 -1.21 -23.91
CA ASP A 559 -23.24 -0.22 -24.97
C ASP A 559 -24.10 -0.80 -26.09
N VAL A 560 -23.90 -2.07 -26.44
CA VAL A 560 -24.77 -2.76 -27.42
C VAL A 560 -26.22 -2.79 -26.91
N TRP A 561 -26.43 -3.16 -25.65
CA TRP A 561 -27.73 -3.18 -24.99
C TRP A 561 -28.39 -1.80 -25.02
N LYS A 562 -27.71 -0.76 -24.54
CA LYS A 562 -28.22 0.63 -24.52
C LYS A 562 -28.57 1.18 -25.89
N ASN A 563 -27.88 0.72 -26.93
CA ASN A 563 -28.05 1.24 -28.28
C ASN A 563 -28.97 0.36 -29.16
N THR A 564 -29.41 -0.79 -28.65
CA THR A 564 -30.22 -1.74 -29.42
C THR A 564 -31.63 -1.84 -28.83
N THR A 565 -32.55 -1.03 -29.36
CA THR A 565 -33.99 -1.09 -29.06
C THR A 565 -34.72 -2.00 -30.04
N GLY A 566 -35.67 -2.81 -29.58
CA GLY A 566 -36.55 -3.54 -30.47
C GLY A 566 -37.72 -4.20 -29.76
N THR A 567 -38.46 -5.02 -30.51
CA THR A 567 -39.57 -5.78 -29.94
C THR A 567 -39.09 -7.16 -29.52
N VAL A 568 -39.20 -7.47 -28.22
CA VAL A 568 -38.79 -8.75 -27.65
C VAL A 568 -40.01 -9.59 -27.27
N ASN A 569 -40.02 -10.86 -27.69
CA ASN A 569 -41.08 -11.81 -27.34
C ASN A 569 -40.70 -12.58 -26.07
N MET A 570 -41.37 -12.30 -24.96
CA MET A 570 -41.30 -13.11 -23.75
C MET A 570 -42.05 -14.45 -23.97
N TYR A 571 -41.59 -15.55 -23.35
CA TYR A 571 -42.26 -16.85 -23.49
C TYR A 571 -43.69 -16.77 -22.94
N GLU A 572 -44.69 -16.99 -23.81
CA GLU A 572 -46.14 -16.92 -23.56
C GLU A 572 -46.75 -15.54 -23.24
N GLY A 573 -46.08 -14.42 -23.59
CA GLY A 573 -46.54 -13.05 -23.27
C GLY A 573 -46.70 -12.07 -24.44
N VAL A 574 -47.31 -10.92 -24.16
CA VAL A 574 -47.41 -9.75 -25.08
C VAL A 574 -45.98 -9.27 -25.39
N PRO A 575 -45.65 -8.97 -26.66
CA PRO A 575 -44.32 -8.45 -27.01
C PRO A 575 -44.02 -7.16 -26.25
N VAL A 576 -42.78 -7.03 -25.76
CA VAL A 576 -42.30 -5.79 -25.16
C VAL A 576 -41.72 -4.94 -26.30
N GLU A 577 -42.36 -3.82 -26.59
CA GLU A 577 -41.89 -2.87 -27.61
C GLU A 577 -40.79 -1.95 -27.06
N ASN A 578 -39.87 -1.55 -27.94
CA ASN A 578 -38.75 -0.64 -27.65
C ASN A 578 -37.76 -1.12 -26.57
N ALA A 579 -37.82 -2.39 -26.17
CA ALA A 579 -36.94 -2.94 -25.16
C ALA A 579 -35.47 -2.92 -25.62
N HIS A 580 -34.58 -2.56 -24.71
CA HIS A 580 -33.14 -2.75 -24.89
C HIS A 580 -32.74 -4.22 -24.74
N TYR A 581 -32.00 -4.76 -25.72
CA TYR A 581 -31.50 -6.13 -25.67
C TYR A 581 -30.14 -6.28 -26.36
N VAL A 582 -29.43 -7.36 -26.06
CA VAL A 582 -28.20 -7.75 -26.78
C VAL A 582 -28.58 -8.83 -27.79
N PRO A 583 -28.45 -8.58 -29.11
CA PRO A 583 -28.77 -9.56 -30.14
C PRO A 583 -27.94 -10.84 -30.00
N GLU A 584 -28.53 -12.01 -30.26
CA GLU A 584 -27.82 -13.30 -30.21
C GLU A 584 -26.63 -13.40 -31.18
N THR A 585 -26.65 -12.57 -32.24
CA THR A 585 -25.55 -12.44 -33.22
C THR A 585 -24.36 -11.63 -32.70
N THR A 586 -24.46 -11.06 -31.49
CA THR A 586 -23.37 -10.29 -30.90
C THR A 586 -22.20 -11.21 -30.60
N THR A 587 -21.01 -10.77 -31.00
CA THR A 587 -19.75 -11.43 -30.71
C THR A 587 -18.77 -10.44 -30.12
N ILE A 588 -17.94 -10.91 -29.20
CA ILE A 588 -16.72 -10.20 -28.79
C ILE A 588 -15.51 -11.04 -29.16
N THR A 589 -14.37 -10.40 -29.35
CA THR A 589 -13.10 -11.08 -29.59
C THR A 589 -12.15 -10.70 -28.49
N VAL A 590 -11.58 -11.70 -27.82
CA VAL A 590 -10.65 -11.49 -26.72
C VAL A 590 -9.42 -12.35 -26.99
N GLY A 591 -8.27 -11.69 -27.17
CA GLY A 591 -7.11 -12.33 -27.76
C GLY A 591 -7.43 -12.84 -29.17
N ASP A 592 -7.17 -14.12 -29.41
CA ASP A 592 -7.42 -14.82 -30.69
C ASP A 592 -8.79 -15.51 -30.75
N LYS A 593 -9.53 -15.56 -29.63
CA LYS A 593 -10.82 -16.25 -29.54
C LYS A 593 -12.00 -15.29 -29.72
N THR A 594 -12.92 -15.66 -30.60
CA THR A 594 -14.21 -14.98 -30.74
C THR A 594 -15.27 -15.74 -29.95
N TYR A 595 -16.00 -15.03 -29.10
CA TYR A 595 -17.06 -15.53 -28.25
C TYR A 595 -18.40 -15.10 -28.82
N ASN A 596 -19.29 -16.05 -29.10
CA ASN A 596 -20.68 -15.74 -29.40
C ASN A 596 -21.45 -15.41 -28.11
N THR A 597 -22.72 -15.00 -28.23
CA THR A 597 -23.53 -14.58 -27.06
C THR A 597 -23.67 -15.68 -25.99
N ALA A 598 -23.72 -16.95 -26.37
CA ALA A 598 -23.76 -18.06 -25.43
C ALA A 598 -22.40 -18.31 -24.74
N ASP A 599 -21.32 -18.29 -25.52
CA ASP A 599 -19.95 -18.40 -25.01
C ASP A 599 -19.64 -17.26 -24.01
N MET A 600 -20.05 -16.04 -24.33
CA MET A 600 -19.86 -14.87 -23.46
C MET A 600 -20.53 -15.07 -22.10
N TRP A 601 -21.79 -15.52 -22.09
CA TRP A 601 -22.53 -15.76 -20.86
C TRP A 601 -21.87 -16.82 -19.98
N GLU A 602 -21.49 -17.96 -20.55
CA GLU A 602 -20.85 -19.04 -19.79
C GLU A 602 -19.47 -18.61 -19.26
N THR A 603 -18.67 -17.96 -20.11
CA THR A 603 -17.35 -17.46 -19.74
C THR A 603 -17.43 -16.47 -18.58
N ALA A 604 -18.41 -15.56 -18.62
CA ALA A 604 -18.66 -14.59 -17.56
C ALA A 604 -19.02 -15.26 -16.23
N LEU A 605 -19.92 -16.26 -16.25
CA LEU A 605 -20.31 -17.03 -15.06
C LEU A 605 -19.12 -17.76 -14.44
N ARG A 606 -18.30 -18.45 -15.25
CA ARG A 606 -17.13 -19.20 -14.73
C ARG A 606 -16.06 -18.27 -14.19
N SER A 607 -15.84 -17.14 -14.87
CA SER A 607 -14.91 -16.10 -14.43
C SER A 607 -15.36 -15.49 -13.09
N TYR A 608 -16.67 -15.23 -12.94
CA TYR A 608 -17.29 -14.77 -11.68
C TYR A 608 -17.05 -15.76 -10.52
N LEU A 609 -17.20 -17.06 -10.74
CA LEU A 609 -16.98 -18.06 -9.69
C LEU A 609 -15.51 -18.09 -9.21
N LEU A 610 -14.55 -17.98 -10.12
CA LEU A 610 -13.11 -17.98 -9.79
C LEU A 610 -12.70 -16.78 -8.92
N ILE A 611 -13.16 -15.58 -9.28
CA ILE A 611 -12.86 -14.35 -8.54
C ILE A 611 -13.68 -14.22 -7.24
N ARG A 612 -14.71 -15.05 -7.06
CA ARG A 612 -15.44 -15.25 -5.79
C ARG A 612 -14.84 -16.36 -4.91
N GLY A 613 -13.82 -17.07 -5.39
CA GLY A 613 -13.09 -18.09 -4.63
C GLY A 613 -13.63 -19.52 -4.74
N TYR A 614 -14.45 -19.80 -5.76
CA TYR A 614 -14.99 -21.14 -6.05
C TYR A 614 -14.26 -21.81 -7.22
N ASN A 615 -14.35 -23.13 -7.30
CA ASN A 615 -13.89 -23.87 -8.47
C ASN A 615 -14.83 -23.63 -9.68
N GLY A 616 -14.47 -22.68 -10.55
CA GLY A 616 -15.25 -22.30 -11.74
C GLY A 616 -15.35 -23.37 -12.84
N LEU A 617 -14.78 -24.56 -12.64
CA LEU A 617 -14.91 -25.70 -13.55
C LEU A 617 -16.02 -26.68 -13.14
N ASP A 618 -16.46 -26.69 -11.87
CA ASP A 618 -17.41 -27.65 -11.30
C ASP A 618 -18.84 -27.08 -11.21
N THR A 619 -19.49 -26.91 -12.37
CA THR A 619 -20.83 -26.31 -12.49
C THR A 619 -21.98 -27.33 -12.47
N GLU A 620 -21.69 -28.60 -12.17
CA GLU A 620 -22.65 -29.70 -12.31
C GLU A 620 -23.52 -29.91 -11.06
N ASN A 621 -23.21 -29.26 -9.94
CA ASN A 621 -23.83 -29.50 -8.63
C ASN A 621 -24.78 -28.37 -8.18
N TYR A 622 -25.96 -28.73 -7.62
CA TYR A 622 -27.03 -27.76 -7.28
C TYR A 622 -26.88 -27.06 -5.92
N GLY A 623 -26.60 -25.75 -5.91
CA GLY A 623 -26.71 -24.86 -4.76
C GLY A 623 -25.37 -24.46 -4.13
N LYS A 624 -25.36 -23.37 -3.35
CA LYS A 624 -24.13 -22.71 -2.89
C LYS A 624 -23.16 -23.59 -2.09
N ASP A 625 -23.69 -24.57 -1.37
CA ASP A 625 -22.91 -25.47 -0.53
C ASP A 625 -22.43 -26.74 -1.29
N LYS A 626 -22.70 -26.82 -2.60
CA LYS A 626 -22.37 -28.00 -3.43
C LYS A 626 -21.24 -27.80 -4.43
N ILE A 627 -20.63 -26.62 -4.49
CA ILE A 627 -19.37 -26.38 -5.22
C ILE A 627 -18.26 -26.15 -4.20
N ALA A 628 -17.12 -26.83 -4.37
CA ALA A 628 -15.99 -26.67 -3.47
C ALA A 628 -15.29 -25.31 -3.67
N ALA A 629 -14.97 -24.63 -2.56
CA ALA A 629 -14.11 -23.45 -2.56
C ALA A 629 -12.67 -23.82 -2.95
N LEU A 630 -11.95 -22.86 -3.55
CA LEU A 630 -10.53 -23.02 -3.84
C LEU A 630 -9.71 -23.02 -2.53
N PRO A 631 -8.65 -23.84 -2.43
CA PRO A 631 -7.79 -23.88 -1.23
C PRO A 631 -7.15 -22.53 -0.85
N GLU A 632 -6.96 -21.62 -1.81
CA GLU A 632 -6.31 -20.30 -1.64
C GLU A 632 -7.23 -19.10 -1.92
N GLY A 633 -8.56 -19.30 -1.97
CA GLY A 633 -9.54 -18.20 -2.07
C GLY A 633 -9.66 -17.54 -3.46
N ALA A 634 -10.18 -16.30 -3.46
CA ALA A 634 -10.50 -15.52 -4.65
C ALA A 634 -9.28 -15.21 -5.53
N GLN A 635 -9.43 -15.47 -6.83
CA GLN A 635 -8.40 -15.25 -7.85
C GLN A 635 -8.43 -13.80 -8.38
N ALA A 636 -7.29 -13.28 -8.84
CA ALA A 636 -7.15 -11.91 -9.36
C ALA A 636 -7.39 -11.85 -10.88
N MET A 637 -8.25 -10.93 -11.34
CA MET A 637 -8.65 -10.87 -12.76
C MET A 637 -7.49 -10.56 -13.73
N SER A 638 -6.46 -9.85 -13.27
CA SER A 638 -5.30 -9.42 -14.07
C SER A 638 -4.29 -10.53 -14.34
N THR A 639 -4.27 -11.57 -13.51
CA THR A 639 -3.31 -12.68 -13.61
C THR A 639 -3.99 -14.01 -13.92
N THR A 640 -5.32 -14.09 -13.79
CA THR A 640 -6.09 -15.30 -14.04
C THR A 640 -6.52 -15.37 -15.49
N ASN A 641 -6.26 -16.52 -16.13
CA ASN A 641 -6.66 -16.79 -17.51
C ASN A 641 -8.17 -16.99 -17.64
N VAL A 642 -8.72 -16.60 -18.81
CA VAL A 642 -10.13 -16.83 -19.14
C VAL A 642 -10.43 -18.33 -19.17
N PRO A 643 -11.47 -18.80 -18.45
CA PRO A 643 -11.82 -20.22 -18.43
C PRO A 643 -12.35 -20.69 -19.80
N PRO A 644 -12.12 -21.96 -20.19
CA PRO A 644 -12.66 -22.50 -21.42
C PRO A 644 -14.19 -22.58 -21.39
N THR A 645 -14.82 -22.33 -22.53
CA THR A 645 -16.26 -22.52 -22.74
C THR A 645 -16.55 -23.93 -23.20
N HIS A 646 -17.71 -24.45 -22.83
CA HIS A 646 -18.29 -25.63 -23.46
C HIS A 646 -19.12 -25.17 -24.67
N ALA A 647 -19.39 -26.10 -25.59
CA ALA A 647 -20.24 -25.84 -26.75
C ALA A 647 -21.72 -25.73 -26.34
N TYR A 648 -22.12 -24.61 -25.73
CA TYR A 648 -23.51 -24.28 -25.40
C TYR A 648 -24.13 -23.33 -26.44
N TYR A 649 -25.46 -23.36 -26.52
CA TYR A 649 -26.24 -22.40 -27.31
C TYR A 649 -27.43 -21.87 -26.51
N PHE A 650 -27.89 -20.67 -26.83
CA PHE A 650 -29.13 -20.13 -26.28
C PHE A 650 -30.31 -20.96 -26.78
N GLY A 651 -31.25 -21.28 -25.90
CA GLY A 651 -32.47 -21.95 -26.30
C GLY A 651 -33.39 -21.03 -27.07
N SER A 652 -34.46 -21.59 -27.61
CA SER A 652 -35.45 -20.85 -28.42
C SER A 652 -36.17 -19.73 -27.66
N TRP A 653 -35.97 -19.60 -26.35
CA TRP A 653 -36.66 -18.66 -25.46
C TRP A 653 -35.71 -18.11 -24.38
N PRO A 654 -34.73 -17.25 -24.73
CA PRO A 654 -33.78 -16.68 -23.76
C PRO A 654 -34.39 -15.58 -22.86
N PHE A 655 -35.62 -15.16 -23.17
CA PHE A 655 -36.44 -14.17 -22.45
C PHE A 655 -37.62 -14.83 -21.70
N ASN A 656 -37.43 -16.08 -21.25
CA ASN A 656 -38.51 -16.85 -20.65
C ASN A 656 -38.85 -16.37 -19.22
N GLU A 657 -39.89 -15.52 -19.11
CA GLU A 657 -40.43 -14.97 -17.87
C GLU A 657 -41.96 -15.17 -17.83
N THR A 658 -42.42 -16.43 -17.71
CA THR A 658 -43.86 -16.75 -17.78
C THR A 658 -44.66 -16.30 -16.57
N THR A 659 -45.92 -15.92 -16.78
CA THR A 659 -46.93 -15.81 -15.72
C THR A 659 -47.34 -17.21 -15.23
N GLY A 660 -46.73 -17.68 -14.15
CA GLY A 660 -46.99 -18.98 -13.51
C GLY A 660 -46.27 -19.06 -12.17
N ASN A 661 -46.07 -20.25 -11.58
CA ASN A 661 -45.25 -20.41 -10.37
C ASN A 661 -43.79 -20.00 -10.66
N GLY A 662 -43.53 -18.69 -10.53
CA GLY A 662 -42.28 -18.03 -10.86
C GLY A 662 -42.42 -16.92 -11.91
N GLY A 663 -43.33 -15.95 -11.75
CA GLY A 663 -43.37 -14.72 -12.59
C GLY A 663 -42.05 -13.92 -12.61
N HIS A 664 -42.04 -12.66 -13.08
CA HIS A 664 -40.84 -11.82 -12.97
C HIS A 664 -40.25 -11.91 -11.56
N LEU A 665 -38.92 -11.92 -11.44
CA LEU A 665 -38.27 -11.92 -10.13
C LEU A 665 -38.77 -10.73 -9.32
N VAL A 666 -39.48 -11.01 -8.23
CA VAL A 666 -39.98 -10.02 -7.26
C VAL A 666 -39.20 -10.20 -5.95
N MET A 667 -38.74 -9.09 -5.40
CA MET A 667 -38.20 -9.04 -4.04
C MET A 667 -39.35 -9.11 -3.04
N GLY A 668 -39.34 -10.13 -2.20
CA GLY A 668 -40.25 -10.25 -1.07
C GLY A 668 -39.83 -9.36 0.09
N ASN A 669 -40.67 -9.37 1.12
CA ASN A 669 -40.27 -8.85 2.42
C ASN A 669 -39.51 -9.94 3.19
N ASP A 670 -38.59 -9.52 4.05
CA ASP A 670 -37.95 -10.42 5.00
C ASP A 670 -38.92 -10.84 6.12
N GLU A 671 -38.44 -11.66 7.07
CA GLU A 671 -39.23 -12.15 8.20
C GLU A 671 -39.78 -11.04 9.12
N ASN A 672 -39.28 -9.81 8.99
CA ASN A 672 -39.71 -8.64 9.75
C ASN A 672 -40.59 -7.68 8.94
N GLY A 673 -40.89 -7.99 7.68
CA GLY A 673 -41.71 -7.14 6.81
C GLY A 673 -40.93 -6.01 6.13
N GLU A 674 -39.59 -5.98 6.25
CA GLU A 674 -38.75 -5.03 5.52
C GLU A 674 -38.49 -5.55 4.10
N HIS A 675 -38.46 -4.66 3.10
CA HIS A 675 -38.11 -5.04 1.75
C HIS A 675 -36.72 -5.70 1.73
N CYS A 676 -36.62 -6.91 1.17
CA CYS A 676 -35.34 -7.62 1.08
C CYS A 676 -34.34 -6.75 0.30
N LYS A 677 -33.28 -6.29 0.96
CA LYS A 677 -32.14 -5.66 0.28
C LYS A 677 -31.52 -6.68 -0.67
N VAL A 678 -31.08 -6.21 -1.84
CA VAL A 678 -30.31 -7.05 -2.77
C VAL A 678 -29.08 -7.61 -2.03
N LYS A 679 -28.86 -8.92 -2.09
CA LYS A 679 -27.67 -9.59 -1.52
C LYS A 679 -26.85 -10.26 -2.62
N VAL A 680 -25.53 -10.23 -2.51
CA VAL A 680 -24.62 -10.82 -3.51
C VAL A 680 -24.81 -12.33 -3.58
N ASP A 681 -25.26 -12.92 -2.47
CA ASP A 681 -25.66 -14.31 -2.31
C ASP A 681 -26.71 -14.78 -3.34
N ILE A 682 -27.47 -13.86 -3.96
CA ILE A 682 -28.39 -14.22 -5.05
C ILE A 682 -27.66 -14.57 -6.35
N LEU A 683 -26.57 -13.85 -6.66
CA LEU A 683 -25.69 -14.11 -7.80
C LEU A 683 -24.91 -15.41 -7.59
N ASP A 684 -24.42 -15.62 -6.36
CA ASP A 684 -23.82 -16.90 -5.97
C ASP A 684 -24.85 -18.04 -6.15
N ASN A 685 -26.10 -17.84 -5.71
CA ASN A 685 -27.17 -18.83 -5.90
C ASN A 685 -27.47 -19.10 -7.39
N TRP A 686 -27.47 -18.07 -8.25
CA TRP A 686 -27.70 -18.24 -9.70
C TRP A 686 -26.54 -18.94 -10.40
N ALA A 687 -25.30 -18.52 -10.11
CA ALA A 687 -24.10 -19.11 -10.69
C ALA A 687 -23.94 -20.61 -10.31
N MET A 688 -24.48 -20.98 -9.15
CA MET A 688 -24.35 -22.31 -8.55
C MET A 688 -25.60 -23.19 -8.78
N ARG A 689 -26.59 -22.72 -9.53
CA ARG A 689 -27.67 -23.57 -10.04
C ARG A 689 -27.24 -24.15 -11.37
N SER A 690 -27.44 -25.46 -11.54
CA SER A 690 -27.18 -26.12 -12.81
C SER A 690 -27.87 -25.35 -13.93
N LEU A 691 -27.12 -25.08 -15.00
CA LEU A 691 -27.67 -24.86 -16.34
C LEU A 691 -28.78 -25.90 -16.51
N ASN A 692 -29.98 -25.51 -16.95
CA ASN A 692 -31.11 -26.43 -17.00
C ASN A 692 -30.81 -27.57 -18.03
N PHE A 693 -30.10 -28.62 -17.58
CA PHE A 693 -29.56 -29.74 -18.37
C PHE A 693 -30.64 -30.72 -18.85
N GLN A 694 -31.88 -30.25 -18.98
CA GLN A 694 -32.95 -31.11 -19.49
C GLN A 694 -32.91 -31.27 -21.02
N HIS A 695 -32.17 -30.43 -21.76
CA HIS A 695 -32.22 -30.39 -23.23
C HIS A 695 -30.84 -30.13 -23.90
N GLY A 696 -29.86 -31.02 -23.71
CA GLY A 696 -28.68 -31.13 -24.61
C GLY A 696 -27.91 -29.84 -24.95
N GLN A 697 -27.28 -29.20 -23.95
CA GLN A 697 -26.43 -27.99 -24.09
C GLN A 697 -27.17 -26.65 -24.37
N THR A 698 -28.36 -26.46 -23.80
CA THR A 698 -29.18 -25.25 -24.04
C THR A 698 -29.32 -24.34 -22.81
N ILE A 699 -29.05 -23.03 -22.93
CA ILE A 699 -29.26 -22.01 -21.89
C ILE A 699 -30.68 -21.40 -22.02
N THR A 700 -31.54 -21.48 -20.99
CA THR A 700 -32.96 -21.05 -21.08
C THR A 700 -33.53 -20.33 -19.84
N ASN A 701 -33.41 -20.88 -18.64
CA ASN A 701 -33.97 -20.30 -17.41
C ASN A 701 -33.08 -20.61 -16.18
N LEU A 702 -32.83 -19.60 -15.33
CA LEU A 702 -31.91 -19.64 -14.19
C LEU A 702 -32.61 -19.71 -12.82
N CYS A 703 -33.96 -19.63 -12.74
CA CYS A 703 -34.67 -20.02 -11.52
C CYS A 703 -36.04 -20.68 -11.76
N GLY A 704 -36.32 -21.68 -10.92
CA GLY A 704 -37.43 -22.62 -11.10
C GLY A 704 -38.34 -22.76 -9.88
N TYR A 705 -39.42 -23.48 -10.13
CA TYR A 705 -40.59 -23.72 -9.26
C TYR A 705 -40.24 -24.06 -7.80
N SER A 706 -40.76 -23.25 -6.88
CA SER A 706 -41.01 -23.42 -5.42
C SER A 706 -40.03 -24.18 -4.49
N SER A 707 -39.37 -25.27 -4.90
CA SER A 707 -38.55 -26.13 -4.02
C SER A 707 -37.07 -25.72 -3.94
N GLY A 708 -36.71 -24.55 -4.44
CA GLY A 708 -35.33 -24.06 -4.41
C GLY A 708 -35.20 -22.54 -4.41
N GLN A 709 -36.26 -21.76 -4.21
CA GLN A 709 -36.17 -20.30 -4.16
C GLN A 709 -35.35 -19.84 -2.95
N LEU A 710 -34.49 -18.82 -3.14
CA LEU A 710 -33.77 -18.18 -2.02
C LEU A 710 -34.82 -17.46 -1.17
N ALA A 711 -34.71 -17.58 0.16
CA ALA A 711 -35.64 -16.91 1.07
C ALA A 711 -35.67 -15.39 0.76
N GLY A 712 -36.88 -14.84 0.59
CA GLY A 712 -37.08 -13.43 0.22
C GLY A 712 -37.14 -13.15 -1.30
N TYR A 713 -36.99 -14.15 -2.17
CA TYR A 713 -37.05 -13.96 -3.63
C TYR A 713 -38.02 -14.92 -4.30
N TYR A 714 -38.88 -14.39 -5.18
CA TYR A 714 -39.93 -15.16 -5.87
C TYR A 714 -39.88 -14.87 -7.37
N GLY A 715 -39.83 -15.89 -8.23
CA GLY A 715 -39.89 -15.67 -9.69
C GLY A 715 -38.98 -16.57 -10.54
N CYS A 716 -38.98 -16.29 -11.85
CA CYS A 716 -38.03 -16.72 -12.89
C CYS A 716 -37.11 -15.56 -13.28
N PHE A 717 -35.87 -15.87 -13.70
CA PHE A 717 -34.86 -14.91 -14.13
C PHE A 717 -34.28 -15.42 -15.46
N CYS A 718 -34.46 -14.64 -16.53
CA CYS A 718 -34.11 -15.08 -17.86
C CYS A 718 -32.60 -15.00 -18.13
N SER A 719 -32.12 -15.75 -19.13
CA SER A 719 -30.69 -15.79 -19.47
C SER A 719 -30.18 -14.46 -20.03
N GLN A 720 -31.03 -13.68 -20.71
CA GLN A 720 -30.67 -12.35 -21.18
C GLN A 720 -30.34 -11.39 -20.02
N ARG A 721 -31.16 -11.37 -18.96
CA ARG A 721 -30.88 -10.49 -17.80
C ARG A 721 -29.62 -10.90 -17.06
N ALA A 722 -29.34 -12.20 -16.99
CA ALA A 722 -28.09 -12.68 -16.40
C ALA A 722 -26.84 -12.24 -17.19
N LEU A 723 -26.91 -12.24 -18.52
CA LEU A 723 -25.86 -11.70 -19.37
C LEU A 723 -25.54 -10.23 -19.02
N ILE A 724 -26.57 -9.38 -18.89
CA ILE A 724 -26.35 -7.96 -18.59
C ILE A 724 -25.90 -7.76 -17.14
N THR A 725 -26.42 -8.55 -16.19
CA THR A 725 -26.07 -8.44 -14.77
C THR A 725 -24.59 -8.75 -14.52
N TYR A 726 -24.03 -9.79 -15.17
CA TYR A 726 -22.58 -10.04 -15.09
C TYR A 726 -21.76 -8.93 -15.74
N ALA A 727 -22.26 -8.26 -16.79
CA ALA A 727 -21.56 -7.13 -17.38
C ALA A 727 -21.52 -5.92 -16.44
N PHE A 728 -22.59 -5.64 -15.69
CA PHE A 728 -22.56 -4.64 -14.63
C PHE A 728 -21.61 -5.00 -13.49
N PHE A 729 -21.52 -6.28 -13.13
CA PHE A 729 -20.55 -6.77 -12.15
C PHE A 729 -19.11 -6.48 -12.60
N PHE A 730 -18.72 -6.89 -13.82
CA PHE A 730 -17.38 -6.65 -14.33
C PHE A 730 -17.11 -5.16 -14.53
N LYS A 731 -18.11 -4.38 -14.95
CA LYS A 731 -17.99 -2.93 -15.05
C LYS A 731 -17.73 -2.30 -13.68
N TYR A 732 -18.45 -2.67 -12.64
CA TYR A 732 -18.21 -2.15 -11.29
C TYR A 732 -16.80 -2.49 -10.81
N MET A 733 -16.32 -3.72 -11.05
CA MET A 733 -14.94 -4.08 -10.72
C MET A 733 -13.92 -3.24 -11.48
N LEU A 734 -14.10 -3.06 -12.79
CA LEU A 734 -13.21 -2.24 -13.62
C LEU A 734 -13.22 -0.76 -13.19
N ASP A 735 -14.40 -0.18 -12.96
CA ASP A 735 -14.56 1.22 -12.56
C ASP A 735 -13.93 1.50 -11.18
N ASN A 736 -13.88 0.49 -10.30
CA ASN A 736 -13.32 0.59 -8.95
C ASN A 736 -11.92 -0.05 -8.82
N ASN A 737 -11.28 -0.46 -9.93
CA ASN A 737 -9.99 -1.15 -9.95
C ASN A 737 -9.91 -2.35 -8.99
N LEU A 738 -11.01 -3.09 -8.84
CA LEU A 738 -11.06 -4.27 -8.00
C LEU A 738 -10.50 -5.46 -8.78
N ASP A 739 -9.59 -6.21 -8.16
CA ASP A 739 -8.98 -7.39 -8.74
C ASP A 739 -9.69 -8.70 -8.32
N LYS A 740 -10.41 -8.67 -7.18
CA LYS A 740 -11.15 -9.78 -6.57
C LYS A 740 -12.60 -9.41 -6.29
N GLY A 741 -13.49 -10.41 -6.27
CA GLY A 741 -14.95 -10.20 -6.15
C GLY A 741 -15.51 -10.27 -4.73
N THR A 742 -14.67 -10.28 -3.68
CA THR A 742 -15.11 -10.53 -2.28
C THR A 742 -15.89 -9.38 -1.66
N ASP A 743 -15.60 -8.13 -2.05
CA ASP A 743 -16.06 -6.91 -1.39
C ASP A 743 -17.08 -6.10 -2.21
N VAL A 744 -17.70 -6.72 -3.24
CA VAL A 744 -18.67 -6.02 -4.09
C VAL A 744 -20.06 -6.01 -3.44
N PRO A 745 -20.64 -4.83 -3.14
CA PRO A 745 -21.98 -4.74 -2.57
C PRO A 745 -23.04 -4.99 -3.66
N ALA A 746 -24.11 -5.70 -3.31
CA ALA A 746 -25.02 -6.28 -4.31
C ALA A 746 -25.93 -5.25 -5.00
N ASP A 747 -26.28 -4.20 -4.27
CA ASP A 747 -26.99 -3.01 -4.73
C ASP A 747 -26.20 -2.19 -5.76
N ALA A 748 -24.87 -2.35 -5.83
CA ALA A 748 -24.05 -1.71 -6.85
C ALA A 748 -24.08 -2.42 -8.22
N ILE A 749 -24.55 -3.68 -8.27
CA ILE A 749 -24.56 -4.51 -9.48
C ILE A 749 -25.97 -4.68 -10.03
N ILE A 750 -26.94 -4.90 -9.13
CA ILE A 750 -28.34 -5.17 -9.49
C ILE A 750 -29.08 -3.84 -9.47
N ARG A 751 -29.17 -3.20 -10.64
CA ARG A 751 -29.82 -1.90 -10.82
C ARG A 751 -31.32 -2.05 -11.12
N SER A 752 -32.14 -1.10 -10.69
CA SER A 752 -33.59 -1.05 -11.01
C SER A 752 -33.87 -1.00 -12.52
N GLU A 753 -33.00 -0.37 -13.31
CA GLU A 753 -33.10 -0.32 -14.78
C GLU A 753 -33.05 -1.71 -15.44
N LEU A 754 -32.36 -2.70 -14.84
CA LEU A 754 -32.38 -4.10 -15.28
C LEU A 754 -33.74 -4.77 -15.07
N PHE A 755 -34.62 -4.18 -14.26
CA PHE A 755 -35.96 -4.65 -13.94
C PHE A 755 -37.05 -3.96 -14.76
N GLY A 756 -36.70 -3.04 -15.67
CA GLY A 756 -37.64 -2.42 -16.60
C GLY A 756 -37.93 -0.93 -16.35
N ASP A 757 -37.11 -0.23 -15.57
CA ASP A 757 -37.16 1.24 -15.51
C ASP A 757 -36.17 1.81 -16.55
N GLU A 758 -36.54 1.81 -17.83
CA GLU A 758 -35.72 2.35 -18.92
C GLU A 758 -35.74 3.90 -18.95
N GLY A 759 -34.63 4.56 -18.59
CA GLY A 759 -34.27 5.90 -19.09
C GLY A 759 -33.40 6.84 -18.22
N GLY A 760 -32.06 6.82 -18.34
CA GLY A 760 -31.18 7.84 -17.72
C GLY A 760 -29.75 7.97 -18.33
N SER A 761 -29.27 9.20 -18.55
CA SER A 761 -27.99 9.64 -19.18
C SER A 761 -26.75 9.58 -18.23
N PRO A 762 -25.49 9.80 -18.69
CA PRO A 762 -24.26 9.65 -17.87
C PRO A 762 -24.25 10.52 -16.60
N SER A 763 -23.51 10.08 -15.57
CA SER A 763 -23.49 10.66 -14.21
C SER A 763 -22.93 12.09 -14.19
N VAL A 764 -23.82 13.05 -14.35
CA VAL A 764 -23.58 14.48 -14.14
C VAL A 764 -23.83 14.81 -12.67
N THR A 765 -23.01 15.65 -12.05
CA THR A 765 -23.22 16.06 -10.65
C THR A 765 -24.16 17.27 -10.53
N ILE A 766 -24.78 17.44 -9.37
CA ILE A 766 -25.60 18.64 -9.06
C ILE A 766 -24.76 19.92 -9.24
N LYS A 767 -23.45 19.87 -8.97
CA LYS A 767 -22.54 20.99 -9.18
C LYS A 767 -22.38 21.36 -10.65
N ASP A 768 -22.23 20.38 -11.53
CA ASP A 768 -22.14 20.60 -12.97
C ASP A 768 -23.46 21.20 -13.51
N PHE A 769 -24.60 20.67 -13.04
CA PHE A 769 -25.90 21.23 -13.36
C PHE A 769 -26.05 22.66 -12.86
N ALA A 770 -25.67 22.94 -11.61
CA ALA A 770 -25.72 24.27 -11.02
C ALA A 770 -24.88 25.28 -11.83
N GLN A 771 -23.67 24.91 -12.24
CA GLN A 771 -22.78 25.78 -13.03
C GLN A 771 -23.36 26.17 -14.39
N GLU A 772 -24.07 25.28 -15.05
CA GLU A 772 -24.76 25.58 -16.31
C GLU A 772 -26.09 26.30 -16.06
N TYR A 773 -26.85 25.88 -15.05
CA TYR A 773 -28.15 26.45 -14.71
C TYR A 773 -28.06 27.92 -14.30
N VAL A 774 -27.04 28.35 -13.55
CA VAL A 774 -26.90 29.77 -13.16
C VAL A 774 -26.72 30.73 -14.34
N LYS A 775 -26.31 30.24 -15.52
CA LYS A 775 -26.16 31.06 -16.73
C LYS A 775 -27.50 31.63 -17.22
N ILE A 776 -28.63 31.05 -16.81
CA ILE A 776 -29.95 31.62 -17.13
C ILE A 776 -30.17 33.00 -16.49
N LEU A 777 -29.42 33.35 -15.44
CA LEU A 777 -29.47 34.68 -14.83
C LEU A 777 -28.97 35.75 -15.81
N ASP A 778 -27.94 35.45 -16.59
CA ASP A 778 -27.45 36.36 -17.63
C ASP A 778 -28.47 36.48 -18.76
N VAL A 779 -29.13 35.38 -19.13
CA VAL A 779 -30.22 35.41 -20.12
C VAL A 779 -31.35 36.30 -19.63
N TRP A 780 -31.78 36.14 -18.38
CA TRP A 780 -32.82 36.95 -17.76
C TRP A 780 -32.45 38.44 -17.72
N GLN A 781 -31.26 38.78 -17.22
CA GLN A 781 -30.80 40.17 -17.10
C GLN A 781 -30.65 40.87 -18.47
N ASN A 782 -30.33 40.12 -19.52
CA ASN A 782 -30.12 40.71 -20.84
C ASN A 782 -31.36 40.65 -21.74
N THR A 783 -32.41 39.93 -21.35
CA THR A 783 -33.62 39.78 -22.14
C THR A 783 -34.76 40.59 -21.52
N THR A 784 -35.12 41.70 -22.16
CA THR A 784 -36.31 42.49 -21.80
C THR A 784 -37.37 42.38 -22.88
N GLY A 785 -38.63 42.38 -22.48
CA GLY A 785 -39.74 42.35 -23.42
C GLY A 785 -41.07 42.64 -22.76
N THR A 786 -42.13 42.63 -23.57
CA THR A 786 -43.48 42.77 -23.05
C THR A 786 -44.02 41.40 -22.65
N VAL A 787 -44.28 41.19 -21.37
CA VAL A 787 -44.82 39.93 -20.84
C VAL A 787 -46.28 40.12 -20.49
N ASN A 788 -47.14 39.28 -21.07
CA ASN A 788 -48.58 39.33 -20.81
C ASN A 788 -48.92 38.50 -19.57
N MET A 789 -49.31 39.18 -18.50
CA MET A 789 -49.92 38.50 -17.34
C MET A 789 -51.37 38.13 -17.66
N TYR A 790 -51.94 37.16 -16.94
CA TYR A 790 -53.24 36.53 -17.24
C TYR A 790 -54.47 37.49 -17.22
N GLU A 791 -54.33 38.74 -16.75
CA GLU A 791 -55.38 39.79 -16.84
C GLU A 791 -55.30 40.65 -18.12
N GLY A 792 -54.43 40.28 -19.07
CA GLY A 792 -54.31 40.97 -20.37
C GLY A 792 -53.65 42.35 -20.27
N VAL A 793 -53.10 42.71 -19.12
CA VAL A 793 -52.28 43.92 -18.94
C VAL A 793 -50.82 43.53 -19.20
N PRO A 794 -50.24 43.97 -20.33
CA PRO A 794 -48.82 43.73 -20.62
C PRO A 794 -47.92 44.48 -19.63
N VAL A 795 -46.89 43.81 -19.12
CA VAL A 795 -45.78 44.46 -18.42
C VAL A 795 -44.68 44.70 -19.46
N GLU A 796 -44.50 45.96 -19.85
CA GLU A 796 -43.49 46.35 -20.82
C GLU A 796 -42.09 46.41 -20.17
N ASN A 797 -41.07 46.01 -20.93
CA ASN A 797 -39.66 45.93 -20.50
C ASN A 797 -39.37 44.99 -19.32
N ALA A 798 -40.22 43.98 -19.10
CA ALA A 798 -39.97 42.96 -18.09
C ALA A 798 -38.79 42.07 -18.50
N HIS A 799 -37.92 41.77 -17.54
CA HIS A 799 -36.87 40.77 -17.71
C HIS A 799 -37.46 39.37 -17.60
N TYR A 800 -37.15 38.48 -18.57
CA TYR A 800 -37.64 37.11 -18.56
C TYR A 800 -36.64 36.15 -19.20
N VAL A 801 -36.76 34.85 -18.87
CA VAL A 801 -36.06 33.78 -19.61
C VAL A 801 -37.03 33.23 -20.66
N PRO A 802 -36.70 33.26 -21.96
CA PRO A 802 -37.56 32.68 -22.99
C PRO A 802 -37.81 31.18 -22.76
N GLU A 803 -39.02 30.68 -23.07
CA GLU A 803 -39.33 29.24 -22.93
C GLU A 803 -38.45 28.34 -23.82
N THR A 804 -37.93 28.90 -24.92
CA THR A 804 -36.99 28.23 -25.82
C THR A 804 -35.57 28.15 -25.29
N THR A 805 -35.28 28.73 -24.11
CA THR A 805 -33.96 28.65 -23.51
C THR A 805 -33.66 27.21 -23.11
N THR A 806 -32.46 26.76 -23.46
CA THR A 806 -31.95 25.44 -23.10
C THR A 806 -30.58 25.57 -22.49
N ILE A 807 -30.24 24.67 -21.57
CA ILE A 807 -28.86 24.44 -21.13
C ILE A 807 -28.45 23.01 -21.51
N THR A 808 -27.16 22.78 -21.63
CA THR A 808 -26.62 21.43 -21.87
C THR A 808 -25.72 21.06 -20.73
N VAL A 809 -26.03 19.97 -20.04
CA VAL A 809 -25.25 19.48 -18.90
C VAL A 809 -24.88 18.02 -19.15
N GLY A 810 -23.59 17.72 -19.18
CA GLY A 810 -23.06 16.40 -19.51
C GLY A 810 -23.61 15.78 -20.78
N GLY A 811 -23.91 16.61 -21.79
CA GLY A 811 -24.46 16.18 -23.08
C GLY A 811 -25.99 16.05 -23.14
N LYS A 812 -26.71 16.10 -22.01
CA LYS A 812 -28.19 16.19 -22.00
C LYS A 812 -28.63 17.65 -22.14
N VAL A 813 -29.53 17.90 -23.08
CA VAL A 813 -30.17 19.21 -23.26
C VAL A 813 -31.40 19.28 -22.36
N TYR A 814 -31.45 20.30 -21.50
CA TYR A 814 -32.58 20.58 -20.62
C TYR A 814 -33.36 21.77 -21.18
N ASN A 815 -34.66 21.57 -21.40
CA ASN A 815 -35.57 22.68 -21.72
C ASN A 815 -35.97 23.43 -20.43
N THR A 816 -36.67 24.56 -20.57
CA THR A 816 -37.03 25.41 -19.42
C THR A 816 -37.82 24.72 -18.31
N ALA A 817 -38.68 23.75 -18.65
CA ALA A 817 -39.46 23.02 -17.65
C ALA A 817 -38.64 21.91 -16.99
N ASP A 818 -37.81 21.19 -17.76
CA ASP A 818 -36.87 20.20 -17.21
C ASP A 818 -35.86 20.87 -16.28
N MET A 819 -35.37 22.05 -16.65
CA MET A 819 -34.47 22.87 -15.84
C MET A 819 -35.08 23.21 -14.48
N TRP A 820 -36.35 23.62 -14.46
CA TRP A 820 -37.04 23.95 -13.22
C TRP A 820 -37.22 22.74 -12.30
N GLU A 821 -37.70 21.61 -12.85
CA GLU A 821 -37.95 20.41 -12.06
C GLU A 821 -36.63 19.84 -11.49
N THR A 822 -35.60 19.76 -12.34
CA THR A 822 -34.28 19.27 -11.92
C THR A 822 -33.72 20.16 -10.81
N ALA A 823 -33.80 21.49 -10.97
CA ALA A 823 -33.33 22.44 -9.96
C ALA A 823 -34.03 22.25 -8.60
N LEU A 824 -35.35 21.99 -8.62
CA LEU A 824 -36.12 21.71 -7.42
C LEU A 824 -35.63 20.44 -6.69
N ARG A 825 -35.47 19.34 -7.42
CA ARG A 825 -35.06 18.05 -6.85
C ARG A 825 -33.62 18.09 -6.34
N CYS A 826 -32.73 18.75 -7.10
CA CYS A 826 -31.38 19.05 -6.67
C CYS A 826 -31.38 19.86 -5.36
N TYR A 827 -32.22 20.90 -5.28
CA TYR A 827 -32.37 21.72 -4.08
C TYR A 827 -32.79 20.86 -2.87
N LEU A 828 -33.77 19.99 -3.02
CA LEU A 828 -34.23 19.09 -1.96
C LEU A 828 -33.11 18.19 -1.44
N LEU A 829 -32.32 17.57 -2.33
CA LEU A 829 -31.21 16.70 -1.95
C LEU A 829 -30.11 17.44 -1.17
N VAL A 830 -29.70 18.63 -1.65
CA VAL A 830 -28.66 19.41 -0.95
C VAL A 830 -29.17 20.00 0.37
N ARG A 831 -30.49 20.15 0.53
CA ARG A 831 -31.13 20.53 1.81
C ARG A 831 -31.39 19.35 2.75
N GLY A 832 -31.10 18.11 2.33
CA GLY A 832 -31.18 16.91 3.17
C GLY A 832 -32.48 16.12 3.07
N TYR A 833 -33.26 16.34 2.01
CA TYR A 833 -34.47 15.57 1.70
C TYR A 833 -34.20 14.53 0.61
N ASP A 834 -35.08 13.54 0.46
CA ASP A 834 -34.92 12.40 -0.46
C ASP A 834 -35.04 12.74 -1.96
N GLY A 835 -35.38 13.99 -2.30
CA GLY A 835 -35.45 14.47 -3.68
C GLY A 835 -36.66 13.96 -4.49
N LEU A 836 -37.51 13.11 -3.91
CA LEU A 836 -38.63 12.47 -4.60
C LEU A 836 -39.99 12.80 -3.93
N GLU A 837 -40.04 13.09 -2.63
CA GLU A 837 -41.28 13.31 -1.88
C GLU A 837 -41.62 14.79 -1.68
N THR A 838 -42.34 15.40 -2.64
CA THR A 838 -42.79 16.81 -2.54
C THR A 838 -44.07 17.02 -1.71
N GLU A 839 -44.61 15.97 -1.08
CA GLU A 839 -45.87 16.03 -0.29
C GLU A 839 -45.67 15.80 1.22
N LYS A 840 -44.42 15.60 1.66
CA LYS A 840 -44.10 15.12 3.01
C LYS A 840 -44.58 16.04 4.13
N TYR A 841 -44.65 17.36 3.88
CA TYR A 841 -45.06 18.36 4.86
C TYR A 841 -45.99 19.40 4.20
N GLY A 842 -47.24 19.51 4.69
CA GLY A 842 -48.29 20.34 4.05
C GLY A 842 -47.99 21.85 4.00
N LYS A 843 -48.81 22.59 3.24
CA LYS A 843 -48.71 24.00 2.76
C LYS A 843 -48.14 25.09 3.69
N ASN A 844 -47.99 24.84 5.01
CA ASN A 844 -47.59 25.81 6.05
C ASN A 844 -46.54 25.28 7.04
N SER A 845 -45.88 24.16 6.75
CA SER A 845 -44.89 23.55 7.63
C SER A 845 -43.53 23.56 6.96
N ILE A 846 -42.63 24.44 7.40
CA ILE A 846 -41.20 24.30 7.06
C ILE A 846 -40.65 23.24 8.03
N PRO A 847 -40.27 22.05 7.56
CA PRO A 847 -39.66 21.04 8.42
C PRO A 847 -38.26 21.50 8.88
N ALA A 848 -37.81 20.98 10.02
CA ALA A 848 -36.42 21.11 10.41
C ALA A 848 -35.55 20.34 9.40
N LEU A 849 -34.42 20.92 8.98
CA LEU A 849 -33.49 20.28 8.07
C LEU A 849 -33.01 18.97 8.67
N ALA A 850 -33.10 17.89 7.89
CA ALA A 850 -32.59 16.59 8.29
C ALA A 850 -31.07 16.49 8.07
N ASP A 851 -30.37 15.69 8.88
CA ASP A 851 -28.91 15.49 8.81
C ASP A 851 -28.41 14.85 7.48
N GLY A 852 -29.31 14.53 6.54
CA GLY A 852 -29.05 13.79 5.30
C GLY A 852 -28.58 14.62 4.10
N ALA A 853 -28.12 15.85 4.30
CA ALA A 853 -27.72 16.76 3.23
C ALA A 853 -26.59 16.21 2.36
N GLN A 854 -26.85 16.17 1.06
CA GLN A 854 -25.94 15.65 0.04
C GLN A 854 -25.04 16.78 -0.51
N ALA A 855 -23.78 16.45 -0.81
CA ALA A 855 -22.83 17.43 -1.35
C ALA A 855 -23.00 17.56 -2.87
N MET A 856 -23.14 18.79 -3.37
CA MET A 856 -23.43 19.01 -4.80
C MET A 856 -22.33 18.47 -5.73
N SER A 857 -21.07 18.48 -5.30
CA SER A 857 -19.94 17.95 -6.06
C SER A 857 -19.89 16.43 -6.19
N SER A 858 -20.57 15.68 -5.33
CA SER A 858 -20.52 14.22 -5.31
C SER A 858 -21.88 13.56 -5.57
N THR A 859 -22.93 14.34 -5.74
CA THR A 859 -24.31 13.85 -5.88
C THR A 859 -24.72 13.97 -7.34
N GLU A 860 -25.26 12.89 -7.89
CA GLU A 860 -25.76 12.87 -9.26
C GLU A 860 -27.02 13.72 -9.44
N VAL A 861 -27.22 14.22 -10.65
CA VAL A 861 -28.42 14.97 -11.02
C VAL A 861 -29.63 14.04 -11.05
N PRO A 862 -30.73 14.38 -10.35
CA PRO A 862 -31.96 13.58 -10.37
C PRO A 862 -32.60 13.52 -11.75
N GLU A 863 -33.30 12.43 -12.03
CA GLU A 863 -34.07 12.29 -13.26
C GLU A 863 -35.29 13.22 -13.29
N THR A 864 -35.54 13.79 -14.47
CA THR A 864 -36.69 14.65 -14.78
C THR A 864 -37.87 13.81 -15.21
N HIS A 865 -39.07 14.17 -14.77
CA HIS A 865 -40.30 13.48 -15.13
C HIS A 865 -40.95 14.05 -16.40
N GLY A 866 -40.26 14.98 -17.09
CA GLY A 866 -40.67 15.52 -18.38
C GLY A 866 -41.86 16.48 -18.32
N TYR A 867 -41.93 17.30 -17.25
CA TYR A 867 -42.97 18.31 -17.12
C TYR A 867 -42.89 19.38 -18.22
N TYR A 868 -44.01 20.04 -18.48
CA TYR A 868 -44.07 21.23 -19.34
C TYR A 868 -44.61 22.43 -18.55
N PHE A 869 -44.25 23.65 -18.96
CA PHE A 869 -44.91 24.85 -18.42
C PHE A 869 -46.35 24.92 -18.93
N GLY A 870 -47.30 25.09 -18.02
CA GLY A 870 -48.69 25.32 -18.40
C GLY A 870 -48.84 26.62 -19.19
N SER A 871 -50.03 26.84 -19.76
CA SER A 871 -50.30 27.94 -20.70
C SER A 871 -50.03 29.37 -20.19
N TRP A 872 -49.78 29.56 -18.89
CA TRP A 872 -49.55 30.88 -18.28
C TRP A 872 -48.47 30.83 -17.18
N PRO A 873 -47.18 30.69 -17.53
CA PRO A 873 -46.10 30.56 -16.54
C PRO A 873 -45.76 31.88 -15.81
N PHE A 874 -46.42 32.98 -16.18
CA PHE A 874 -46.25 34.35 -15.65
C PHE A 874 -47.51 34.89 -14.92
N ASN A 875 -48.45 34.03 -14.50
CA ASN A 875 -49.75 34.47 -13.99
C ASN A 875 -49.69 35.02 -12.55
N GLU A 876 -49.74 36.36 -12.41
CA GLU A 876 -49.70 37.09 -11.13
C GLU A 876 -50.87 38.08 -10.98
N THR A 877 -52.12 37.60 -11.05
CA THR A 877 -53.33 38.43 -11.21
C THR A 877 -54.02 38.88 -9.91
N SER A 878 -54.84 39.94 -10.00
CA SER A 878 -55.52 40.61 -8.88
C SER A 878 -56.63 39.80 -8.19
N GLY A 879 -56.99 38.61 -8.71
CA GLY A 879 -57.86 37.62 -8.05
C GLY A 879 -57.13 36.59 -7.18
N ASN A 880 -55.81 36.48 -7.28
CA ASN A 880 -54.97 35.51 -6.58
C ASN A 880 -54.09 36.12 -5.47
N GLY A 881 -54.34 37.40 -5.15
CA GLY A 881 -53.63 38.14 -4.10
C GLY A 881 -52.56 39.12 -4.59
N GLY A 882 -52.41 39.32 -5.91
CA GLY A 882 -51.38 40.22 -6.48
C GLY A 882 -49.99 39.58 -6.52
N HIS A 883 -48.98 40.32 -6.98
CA HIS A 883 -47.58 39.87 -6.93
C HIS A 883 -47.17 39.56 -5.48
N LEU A 884 -46.19 38.70 -5.29
CA LEU A 884 -45.71 38.34 -3.96
C LEU A 884 -45.07 39.57 -3.29
N VAL A 885 -45.80 40.24 -2.41
CA VAL A 885 -45.34 41.35 -1.58
C VAL A 885 -44.87 40.84 -0.22
N MET A 886 -43.76 41.38 0.25
CA MET A 886 -43.21 41.10 1.57
C MET A 886 -43.79 42.07 2.60
N GLY A 887 -44.20 41.58 3.77
CA GLY A 887 -44.67 42.41 4.87
C GLY A 887 -43.57 43.35 5.37
N ASN A 888 -43.95 44.39 6.11
CA ASN A 888 -43.00 45.35 6.65
C ASN A 888 -42.45 44.86 7.98
N ASP A 889 -41.19 45.17 8.26
CA ASP A 889 -40.60 44.98 9.58
C ASP A 889 -41.15 45.99 10.61
N GLU A 890 -40.68 45.91 11.86
CA GLU A 890 -41.12 46.80 12.94
C GLU A 890 -40.81 48.29 12.72
N ASN A 891 -39.99 48.64 11.71
CA ASN A 891 -39.66 50.01 11.32
C ASN A 891 -40.39 50.46 10.05
N GLY A 892 -41.22 49.60 9.45
CA GLY A 892 -41.99 49.92 8.25
C GLY A 892 -41.24 49.68 6.92
N GLU A 893 -40.05 49.08 6.93
CA GLU A 893 -39.34 48.69 5.70
C GLU A 893 -39.76 47.29 5.24
N HIS A 894 -39.88 47.06 3.92
CA HIS A 894 -40.23 45.75 3.37
C HIS A 894 -39.22 44.67 3.80
N CYS A 895 -39.73 43.55 4.31
CA CYS A 895 -38.91 42.40 4.73
C CYS A 895 -38.11 41.82 3.54
N LYS A 896 -36.97 41.20 3.80
CA LYS A 896 -36.09 40.60 2.77
C LYS A 896 -36.45 39.13 2.50
N VAL A 897 -36.28 38.68 1.26
CA VAL A 897 -36.53 37.28 0.84
C VAL A 897 -35.52 36.34 1.47
N LYS A 898 -36.02 35.34 2.20
CA LYS A 898 -35.22 34.33 2.89
C LYS A 898 -35.27 32.98 2.17
N VAL A 899 -34.30 32.10 2.45
CA VAL A 899 -34.25 30.75 1.83
C VAL A 899 -35.43 29.86 2.24
N ASP A 900 -36.08 30.18 3.36
CA ASP A 900 -37.27 29.48 3.86
C ASP A 900 -38.46 29.46 2.88
N ILE A 901 -38.54 30.45 1.98
CA ILE A 901 -39.55 30.51 0.94
C ILE A 901 -39.34 29.42 -0.12
N LEU A 902 -38.08 29.08 -0.43
CA LEU A 902 -37.72 28.00 -1.36
C LEU A 902 -38.03 26.63 -0.74
N ASP A 903 -37.80 26.47 0.57
CA ASP A 903 -38.15 25.25 1.31
C ASP A 903 -39.68 25.06 1.24
N ASN A 904 -40.45 26.12 1.48
CA ASN A 904 -41.92 26.08 1.38
C ASN A 904 -42.44 25.81 -0.04
N TRP A 905 -41.74 26.23 -1.10
CA TRP A 905 -42.14 25.91 -2.47
C TRP A 905 -41.82 24.47 -2.85
N ALA A 906 -40.65 23.97 -2.44
CA ALA A 906 -40.20 22.61 -2.76
C ALA A 906 -41.09 21.53 -2.12
N MET A 907 -41.72 21.85 -1.00
CA MET A 907 -42.61 20.95 -0.26
C MET A 907 -44.08 21.06 -0.66
N ARG A 908 -44.40 21.75 -1.76
CA ARG A 908 -45.76 21.78 -2.32
C ARG A 908 -45.91 20.67 -3.34
N SER A 909 -47.02 19.93 -3.23
CA SER A 909 -47.39 18.88 -4.18
C SER A 909 -47.34 19.40 -5.61
N LEU A 910 -46.35 18.93 -6.37
CA LEU A 910 -46.28 19.13 -7.81
C LEU A 910 -47.29 18.27 -8.56
N ASN A 911 -47.76 17.19 -7.94
CA ASN A 911 -48.52 16.14 -8.61
C ASN A 911 -50.00 16.45 -8.81
N TYR A 912 -50.59 17.43 -8.11
CA TYR A 912 -52.05 17.46 -7.99
C TYR A 912 -52.83 18.61 -8.66
N GLN A 913 -52.24 19.51 -9.47
CA GLN A 913 -53.07 20.59 -10.05
C GLN A 913 -53.37 20.53 -11.55
N HIS A 914 -52.50 20.10 -12.46
CA HIS A 914 -52.84 20.17 -13.90
C HIS A 914 -52.16 19.13 -14.80
N GLY A 915 -52.14 17.84 -14.44
CA GLY A 915 -51.78 16.75 -15.38
C GLY A 915 -50.42 16.95 -16.07
N GLN A 916 -49.35 16.95 -15.27
CA GLN A 916 -47.95 17.18 -15.69
C GLN A 916 -47.60 18.61 -16.16
N ALA A 917 -48.46 19.61 -15.92
CA ALA A 917 -48.12 21.02 -16.17
C ALA A 917 -47.61 21.73 -14.89
N ILE A 918 -46.42 22.31 -14.95
CA ILE A 918 -45.93 23.25 -13.93
C ILE A 918 -46.70 24.56 -14.11
N THR A 919 -47.43 24.95 -13.07
CA THR A 919 -48.25 26.18 -13.01
C THR A 919 -48.12 26.82 -11.62
N ASN A 920 -48.63 28.04 -11.45
CA ASN A 920 -48.65 28.86 -10.22
C ASN A 920 -48.23 28.14 -8.92
N LEU A 921 -47.05 28.46 -8.38
CA LEU A 921 -46.46 27.77 -7.23
C LEU A 921 -47.01 28.25 -5.88
N CYS A 922 -47.63 29.43 -5.84
CA CYS A 922 -48.43 29.85 -4.71
C CYS A 922 -49.68 30.64 -5.10
N GLY A 923 -50.79 30.29 -4.45
CA GLY A 923 -52.06 30.96 -4.56
C GLY A 923 -53.00 30.53 -3.43
N TYR A 924 -53.89 31.43 -3.06
CA TYR A 924 -55.00 31.27 -2.13
C TYR A 924 -54.64 31.36 -0.63
N SER A 925 -55.28 32.35 0.00
CA SER A 925 -55.18 32.86 1.38
C SER A 925 -55.07 31.86 2.54
N GLY A 926 -55.25 30.56 2.32
CA GLY A 926 -55.17 29.51 3.34
C GLY A 926 -53.79 28.90 3.59
N GLY A 927 -52.75 29.33 2.85
CA GLY A 927 -51.39 28.83 3.13
C GLY A 927 -50.26 29.73 2.62
N GLN A 928 -50.28 30.97 3.11
CA GLN A 928 -49.19 31.92 2.96
C GLN A 928 -48.25 31.76 4.15
N LEU A 929 -46.95 31.80 3.89
CA LEU A 929 -45.96 31.86 4.95
C LEU A 929 -46.10 33.20 5.68
N PRO A 930 -46.10 33.27 7.02
CA PRO A 930 -46.22 34.54 7.74
C PRO A 930 -45.19 35.56 7.26
N GLY A 931 -45.64 36.77 6.90
CA GLY A 931 -44.78 37.83 6.37
C GLY A 931 -44.69 37.88 4.83
N TYR A 932 -45.29 36.93 4.11
CA TYR A 932 -45.35 36.93 2.64
C TYR A 932 -46.80 36.92 2.15
N TYR A 933 -47.15 37.83 1.26
CA TYR A 933 -48.53 38.03 0.77
C TYR A 933 -48.56 38.02 -0.76
N GLY A 934 -49.54 37.37 -1.38
CA GLY A 934 -49.71 37.34 -2.84
C GLY A 934 -49.40 35.99 -3.49
N CYS A 935 -49.15 36.01 -4.81
CA CYS A 935 -48.89 34.86 -5.65
C CYS A 935 -47.56 34.97 -6.42
N PHE A 936 -46.99 33.83 -6.80
CA PHE A 936 -45.66 33.73 -7.39
C PHE A 936 -45.69 32.76 -8.57
N CYS A 937 -45.20 33.24 -9.72
CA CYS A 937 -45.23 32.49 -10.95
C CYS A 937 -44.05 31.51 -11.06
N SER A 938 -44.20 30.47 -11.89
CA SER A 938 -43.18 29.43 -12.09
C SER A 938 -41.89 30.00 -12.70
N GLN A 939 -41.99 31.05 -13.51
CA GLN A 939 -40.82 31.71 -14.10
C GLN A 939 -39.92 32.36 -13.04
N ARG A 940 -40.50 33.03 -12.03
CA ARG A 940 -39.69 33.63 -10.98
C ARG A 940 -39.07 32.57 -10.06
N ALA A 941 -39.72 31.42 -9.89
CA ALA A 941 -39.14 30.30 -9.13
C ALA A 941 -37.92 29.70 -9.84
N LEU A 942 -37.98 29.54 -11.17
CA LEU A 942 -36.83 29.16 -11.99
C LEU A 942 -35.63 30.06 -11.67
N ILE A 943 -35.83 31.38 -11.74
CA ILE A 943 -34.77 32.37 -11.51
C ILE A 943 -34.30 32.35 -10.04
N THR A 944 -35.20 32.16 -9.08
CA THR A 944 -34.85 32.15 -7.65
C THR A 944 -33.99 30.95 -7.28
N TYR A 945 -34.27 29.75 -7.81
CA TYR A 945 -33.36 28.60 -7.65
C TYR A 945 -31.98 28.86 -8.27
N ALA A 946 -31.91 29.60 -9.38
CA ALA A 946 -30.63 29.94 -10.00
C ALA A 946 -29.83 30.88 -9.09
N PHE A 947 -30.46 31.85 -8.42
CA PHE A 947 -29.78 32.66 -7.42
C PHE A 947 -29.33 31.87 -6.18
N PHE A 948 -30.10 30.87 -5.75
CA PHE A 948 -29.68 29.97 -4.67
C PHE A 948 -28.40 29.21 -5.05
N PHE A 949 -28.38 28.55 -6.22
CA PHE A 949 -27.20 27.84 -6.69
C PHE A 949 -26.01 28.78 -6.93
N LYS A 950 -26.27 29.99 -7.43
CA LYS A 950 -25.22 31.02 -7.56
C LYS A 950 -24.66 31.40 -6.20
N TYR A 951 -25.50 31.59 -5.18
CA TYR A 951 -25.03 31.91 -3.82
C TYR A 951 -24.18 30.78 -3.25
N MET A 952 -24.58 29.51 -3.44
CA MET A 952 -23.76 28.37 -3.03
C MET A 952 -22.41 28.34 -3.75
N LEU A 953 -22.41 28.49 -5.08
CA LEU A 953 -21.18 28.49 -5.88
C LEU A 953 -20.25 29.66 -5.53
N ASP A 954 -20.78 30.87 -5.41
CA ASP A 954 -19.98 32.08 -5.09
C ASP A 954 -19.34 32.00 -3.70
N ASN A 955 -19.96 31.26 -2.76
CA ASN A 955 -19.47 31.07 -1.39
C ASN A 955 -18.81 29.70 -1.16
N ASN A 956 -18.59 28.89 -2.21
CA ASN A 956 -18.02 27.53 -2.15
C ASN A 956 -18.74 26.61 -1.15
N LEU A 957 -20.07 26.72 -1.05
CA LEU A 957 -20.89 25.86 -0.21
C LEU A 957 -21.22 24.57 -0.96
N GLU A 958 -20.98 23.43 -0.32
CA GLU A 958 -21.23 22.11 -0.91
C GLU A 958 -22.57 21.52 -0.50
N LYS A 959 -23.11 21.92 0.67
CA LYS A 959 -24.41 21.48 1.18
C LYS A 959 -25.35 22.66 1.40
N GLY A 960 -26.62 22.45 1.15
CA GLY A 960 -27.65 23.46 1.35
C GLY A 960 -27.91 23.78 2.82
N THR A 961 -27.56 22.90 3.76
CA THR A 961 -27.63 23.15 5.21
C THR A 961 -26.71 24.26 5.68
N ASP A 962 -25.65 24.55 4.93
CA ASP A 962 -24.70 25.63 5.24
C ASP A 962 -25.30 27.02 4.94
N VAL A 963 -26.45 27.07 4.26
CA VAL A 963 -27.23 28.28 4.03
C VAL A 963 -28.23 28.46 5.16
N SER A 964 -28.02 29.49 5.97
CA SER A 964 -28.92 29.88 7.06
C SER A 964 -30.35 30.13 6.55
N ALA A 965 -31.36 29.77 7.36
CA ALA A 965 -32.77 30.08 7.08
C ALA A 965 -33.01 31.58 6.83
N ASP A 966 -32.18 32.46 7.39
CA ASP A 966 -32.26 33.91 7.21
C ASP A 966 -31.42 34.45 6.04
N ALA A 967 -30.74 33.59 5.27
CA ALA A 967 -29.92 34.02 4.14
C ALA A 967 -30.76 34.68 3.05
N ILE A 968 -30.32 35.85 2.59
CA ILE A 968 -31.05 36.69 1.65
C ILE A 968 -30.54 36.46 0.24
N ILE A 969 -31.44 36.09 -0.66
CA ILE A 969 -31.08 35.69 -2.03
C ILE A 969 -31.20 36.89 -2.99
N ARG A 970 -32.40 37.42 -3.28
CA ARG A 970 -32.62 38.72 -3.97
C ARG A 970 -34.06 39.22 -3.79
N SER A 971 -34.24 40.50 -3.45
CA SER A 971 -35.58 41.12 -3.29
C SER A 971 -36.17 41.71 -4.58
N GLU A 972 -35.33 42.09 -5.54
CA GLU A 972 -35.74 42.71 -6.82
C GLU A 972 -36.69 41.84 -7.67
N LEU A 973 -36.65 40.53 -7.45
CA LEU A 973 -37.52 39.54 -8.08
C LEU A 973 -38.95 39.54 -7.56
N PHE A 974 -39.30 40.34 -6.56
CA PHE A 974 -40.62 40.27 -5.92
C PHE A 974 -41.38 41.62 -5.96
N GLY A 975 -40.71 42.66 -6.47
CA GLY A 975 -41.27 44.01 -6.62
C GLY A 975 -41.37 44.78 -5.30
N ASP A 976 -41.40 46.11 -5.43
CA ASP A 976 -42.13 47.02 -4.55
C ASP A 976 -43.50 47.31 -5.19
#